data_AF-A0AAN6JAF8-F1
#
_entry.id   AF-A0AAN6JAF8-F1
#
_cell.length_a   1.000
_cell.length_b   1.000
_cell.length_c   1.000
_cell.angle_alpha   90.00
_cell.angle_beta   90.00
_cell.angle_gamma   90.00
#
_symmetry.space_group_name_H-M   'P 1'
#
loop_
_entity.id
_entity.type
_entity.pdbx_description
1 polymer ?
#
loop_
_entity_poly.entity_id
_entity_poly.type
_entity_poly.pdbx_seq_one_letter_code
_entity_poly.pdbx_strand_id
1 'polypeptide(L)'
;MADSAPPRRPPLDSKDTLDAPHLLGSIGRDGLAALQADMSAGSNGHVRPAKSQTEARDFSNPQATASGNESAVEDESDETIEDYDELQLDPDTLIANSRKSMSEPYRPSLGVSMETNGQDRFKPGRPKKRNSIQIRLEKTDRKGRYVLTADDPEIREVLRRGIEREEQEMSGKQPRTRFRDMVFTRQFTTFDRQNNSSESQFFGFFTLFWMSMAFVILQSAMKNLREYGSILGTNEIAKMMFSRDVLILGITDGVMTAGMFVTYLLQVLVQKGYINWSKGGWVVQNVWQSVYLASVVGWAYFREWPWTHTIFAVLHGLVFLMKQHSYAFYNGYLSSVYRRKTLLEAKLEQLQAIDPLQSPPTSPRASQQIDLASGIDLAELSKRATNSTYKRRPSMGPRTSTNLAAEKSDVASVAAAIQSGNAIDTDQMETFERIIRAEIDDLTKELQGKSRAGRNAYPKSLRLFNFAEFICLPTLVYELEYPRQDRINWWYVAEKLTATFGVLCIMQVISQAYIYPPVAKTVAMKEAGMPIEERWREFPFIVSDMLFPLLIEQLLTWYLIWECILNVLAELTFFADRGFYGDWWNSVTWDQYARDWNRPVHTFLLRHVYHSSISTFHISRHAATFITFLLSALVHEMCMAIMFKKVRGYLFSMQLMQMPLVMFSRSKLLKGRVVLGNVVFWLGLFIGPSFLTSLDSNALDRLLKSKKVGFYAGIDPTAPSLHLGHLLPLMVLFWLYHHGHSVVSLVGGATARVGDPSGRLTSRTSTAESVQDANFTAMHAQLGQLWSNAQSYGLKHGHEEASLGKRQLLNNATWLNHLNVLDFLRTMGNGMRLGAMLGRDTVRNKMEKGDGMSFAEFTYPLLQAWDWWHMYREHGVQIQIGGSDQYGNIIAGMDAVKHIAQTSTDSQQEDWLDDVGRIKEDLVPMGLTVPLLTTASGEKFGKSAGNAVWLDSDMTSAFDLYGFLLRSSDEDVERYLKLFTFIPTSEITAVMAQHKADPGKRKAQHLLAGEVLELVHGKEVADETRAEHQALRASSLAALTQQEEPTEQTGKGRKGTERVTLPSSLVMNEPFSRILYHAGFVKSKSEGARLIAKGGAYVASPLPIVLTDRTVSTTAEGDVTFIQLKDQTAEDVQQYIMNDYLYFRIGKWKVRIVKIIDDDDFKKRGLTVPGGTEPKEAPEPTH
;
A
#
# COMPACT_ATOMS: atom_id res chain seq x y z
N MET A 1 -53.99 69.09 -14.86
CA MET A 1 -54.58 69.64 -16.09
C MET A 1 -53.89 68.95 -17.26
N ALA A 2 -54.55 68.46 -18.29
CA ALA A 2 -55.99 68.20 -18.50
C ALA A 2 -56.14 67.11 -19.59
N ASP A 3 -57.36 66.65 -19.87
CA ASP A 3 -57.68 65.48 -20.70
C ASP A 3 -57.24 65.52 -22.17
N SER A 4 -57.08 64.33 -22.76
CA SER A 4 -57.50 64.04 -24.15
C SER A 4 -57.79 62.54 -24.37
N ALA A 5 -59.06 62.17 -24.58
CA ALA A 5 -59.51 60.88 -25.14
C ALA A 5 -59.19 60.81 -26.67
N PRO A 6 -59.42 59.72 -27.49
CA PRO A 6 -60.68 58.94 -27.63
C PRO A 6 -60.50 57.39 -27.95
N PRO A 7 -61.10 56.72 -28.99
CA PRO A 7 -62.35 55.93 -28.87
C PRO A 7 -62.40 54.46 -29.44
N ARG A 8 -63.45 53.72 -29.02
CA ARG A 8 -64.30 52.66 -29.65
C ARG A 8 -63.78 51.66 -30.74
N ARG A 9 -63.89 50.34 -30.41
CA ARG A 9 -64.48 49.15 -31.13
C ARG A 9 -64.39 48.99 -32.68
N PRO A 10 -64.08 47.77 -33.17
CA PRO A 10 -65.14 46.77 -33.48
C PRO A 10 -64.83 45.31 -33.03
N PRO A 11 -65.81 44.37 -33.07
CA PRO A 11 -65.62 42.92 -32.86
C PRO A 11 -65.45 42.14 -34.19
N LEU A 12 -65.46 40.79 -34.13
CA LEU A 12 -65.24 39.77 -35.20
C LEU A 12 -63.75 39.41 -35.39
N ASP A 13 -63.33 38.17 -35.68
CA ASP A 13 -64.02 36.88 -35.79
C ASP A 13 -63.00 35.75 -35.52
N SER A 14 -63.33 34.73 -34.73
CA SER A 14 -62.50 33.51 -34.63
C SER A 14 -63.08 32.39 -35.48
N LYS A 15 -62.53 32.20 -36.68
CA LYS A 15 -62.82 31.02 -37.52
C LYS A 15 -62.19 29.76 -36.94
N ASP A 16 -62.80 28.61 -37.23
CA ASP A 16 -62.38 27.29 -36.77
C ASP A 16 -60.95 26.91 -37.18
N THR A 17 -60.24 26.29 -36.24
CA THR A 17 -59.11 25.38 -36.52
C THR A 17 -59.21 24.17 -35.58
N LEU A 18 -60.20 23.31 -35.82
CA LEU A 18 -60.42 22.05 -35.08
C LEU A 18 -59.88 20.80 -35.80
N ASP A 19 -59.20 21.00 -36.94
CA ASP A 19 -58.65 19.94 -37.80
C ASP A 19 -57.11 19.94 -37.77
N ALA A 20 -56.52 19.66 -36.60
CA ALA A 20 -55.13 19.25 -36.46
C ALA A 20 -55.06 18.06 -35.47
N PRO A 21 -54.38 16.95 -35.81
CA PRO A 21 -54.45 15.71 -35.02
C PRO A 21 -53.69 15.77 -33.68
N HIS A 22 -52.78 16.74 -33.49
CA HIS A 22 -52.11 16.99 -32.22
C HIS A 22 -52.02 18.50 -31.93
N LEU A 23 -52.24 18.87 -30.66
CA LEU A 23 -52.09 20.23 -30.13
C LEU A 23 -51.04 20.20 -29.02
N LEU A 24 -50.05 21.10 -29.08
CA LEU A 24 -49.07 21.30 -28.01
C LEU A 24 -49.43 22.55 -27.21
N GLY A 25 -49.25 22.50 -25.90
CA GLY A 25 -49.58 23.59 -24.98
C GLY A 25 -48.47 23.87 -23.99
N SER A 26 -48.19 25.15 -23.74
CA SER A 26 -47.28 25.60 -22.69
C SER A 26 -47.94 26.66 -21.82
N ILE A 27 -47.58 26.69 -20.53
CA ILE A 27 -48.13 27.62 -19.54
C ILE A 27 -47.11 28.72 -19.27
N GLY A 28 -47.54 29.98 -19.44
CA GLY A 28 -46.79 31.16 -19.02
C GLY A 28 -46.73 31.30 -17.50
N ARG A 29 -45.75 32.04 -16.98
CA ARG A 29 -45.58 32.25 -15.52
C ARG A 29 -46.71 33.05 -14.85
N ASP A 30 -47.57 33.63 -15.66
CA ASP A 30 -48.81 34.35 -15.38
C ASP A 30 -50.06 33.46 -15.45
N GLY A 31 -49.90 32.15 -15.66
CA GLY A 31 -50.95 31.13 -15.40
C GLY A 31 -51.94 30.88 -16.54
N LEU A 32 -51.77 31.53 -17.69
CA LEU A 32 -52.54 31.26 -18.90
C LEU A 32 -51.83 30.22 -19.78
N ALA A 33 -52.60 29.24 -20.26
CA ALA A 33 -52.14 28.22 -21.21
C ALA A 33 -52.44 28.67 -22.65
N ALA A 34 -51.40 28.71 -23.49
CA ALA A 34 -51.55 28.86 -24.93
C ALA A 34 -51.43 27.49 -25.60
N LEU A 35 -52.36 27.18 -26.51
CA LEU A 35 -52.37 25.96 -27.32
C LEU A 35 -52.09 26.32 -28.78
N GLN A 36 -51.21 25.57 -29.43
CA GLN A 36 -50.90 25.73 -30.85
C GLN A 36 -50.84 24.34 -31.53
N ALA A 37 -51.22 24.28 -32.80
CA ALA A 37 -51.24 23.04 -33.56
C ALA A 37 -49.83 22.54 -33.86
N ASP A 38 -49.60 21.24 -33.64
CA ASP A 38 -48.38 20.58 -34.11
C ASP A 38 -48.49 20.36 -35.63
N MET A 39 -47.56 20.95 -36.37
CA MET A 39 -47.49 20.90 -37.83
C MET A 39 -46.38 19.93 -38.29
N SER A 40 -46.30 18.77 -37.61
CA SER A 40 -45.50 17.62 -38.03
C SER A 40 -46.27 16.31 -37.76
N ALA A 41 -46.55 15.44 -38.72
CA ALA A 41 -46.30 15.45 -40.18
C ALA A 41 -47.47 14.80 -40.94
N GLY A 42 -47.58 15.07 -42.26
CA GLY A 42 -48.59 14.47 -43.13
C GLY A 42 -48.01 13.52 -44.18
N SER A 43 -48.75 12.44 -44.49
CA SER A 43 -48.50 11.39 -45.52
C SER A 43 -47.34 10.41 -45.21
N ASN A 44 -47.40 9.08 -45.38
CA ASN A 44 -48.46 8.09 -45.73
C ASN A 44 -48.09 6.71 -45.09
N GLY A 45 -48.95 5.70 -44.94
CA GLY A 45 -50.41 5.63 -45.14
C GLY A 45 -50.92 4.35 -45.82
N HIS A 46 -51.28 3.28 -45.08
CA HIS A 46 -52.06 2.12 -45.59
C HIS A 46 -53.04 1.50 -44.57
N VAL A 47 -54.11 0.86 -45.07
CA VAL A 47 -55.40 0.72 -44.36
C VAL A 47 -56.06 -0.66 -44.54
N ARG A 48 -56.24 -1.41 -43.42
CA ARG A 48 -57.30 -2.45 -43.15
C ARG A 48 -57.41 -3.63 -44.17
N PRO A 49 -58.35 -4.62 -44.07
CA PRO A 49 -59.41 -4.96 -43.09
C PRO A 49 -59.31 -6.46 -42.60
N ALA A 50 -60.39 -7.17 -42.17
CA ALA A 50 -61.20 -7.03 -40.95
C ALA A 50 -62.11 -8.28 -40.71
N LYS A 51 -62.51 -8.55 -39.45
CA LYS A 51 -63.59 -9.49 -38.99
C LYS A 51 -63.31 -11.00 -39.24
N SER A 52 -63.96 -11.97 -38.57
CA SER A 52 -65.11 -12.03 -37.61
C SER A 52 -64.76 -12.96 -36.42
N GLN A 53 -65.36 -12.90 -35.21
CA GLN A 53 -66.61 -13.59 -34.78
C GLN A 53 -66.77 -15.01 -35.38
N THR A 54 -67.20 -16.05 -34.63
CA THR A 54 -68.37 -16.05 -33.72
C THR A 54 -68.33 -17.17 -32.65
N GLU A 55 -69.18 -17.00 -31.63
CA GLU A 55 -69.96 -18.05 -30.92
C GLU A 55 -69.34 -19.00 -29.88
N ALA A 56 -70.24 -19.56 -29.07
CA ALA A 56 -70.00 -20.36 -27.89
C ALA A 56 -70.84 -21.64 -27.94
N ARG A 57 -70.39 -22.73 -27.29
CA ARG A 57 -71.23 -23.55 -26.39
C ARG A 57 -70.54 -24.76 -25.77
N ASP A 58 -71.02 -25.05 -24.56
CA ASP A 58 -71.33 -26.35 -23.95
C ASP A 58 -70.28 -27.37 -23.46
N PHE A 59 -70.79 -28.09 -22.45
CA PHE A 59 -70.21 -29.17 -21.67
C PHE A 59 -69.97 -30.45 -22.50
N SER A 60 -68.92 -31.20 -22.18
CA SER A 60 -69.05 -32.56 -21.58
C SER A 60 -67.71 -33.31 -21.48
N ASN A 61 -67.59 -34.12 -20.42
CA ASN A 61 -66.68 -35.29 -20.30
C ASN A 61 -67.44 -36.51 -20.91
N PRO A 62 -66.85 -37.68 -21.26
CA PRO A 62 -65.72 -38.32 -20.55
C PRO A 62 -64.75 -39.25 -21.36
N GLN A 63 -63.75 -39.79 -20.63
CA GLN A 63 -63.19 -41.17 -20.73
C GLN A 63 -62.43 -41.66 -22.00
N ALA A 64 -61.14 -42.01 -21.82
CA ALA A 64 -60.63 -43.40 -21.72
C ALA A 64 -59.31 -43.76 -22.50
N THR A 65 -58.52 -44.62 -21.84
CA THR A 65 -57.55 -45.63 -22.36
C THR A 65 -56.24 -45.23 -23.08
N ALA A 66 -55.17 -45.17 -22.28
CA ALA A 66 -54.09 -46.18 -22.19
C ALA A 66 -52.95 -46.31 -23.26
N SER A 67 -51.77 -46.62 -22.69
CA SER A 67 -50.55 -47.22 -23.27
C SER A 67 -49.58 -46.32 -24.05
N GLY A 68 -48.28 -46.56 -23.88
CA GLY A 68 -47.18 -45.87 -24.58
C GLY A 68 -46.08 -45.36 -23.64
N ASN A 69 -45.19 -46.26 -23.20
CA ASN A 69 -44.00 -45.90 -22.43
C ASN A 69 -42.82 -45.77 -23.41
N GLU A 70 -42.24 -44.58 -23.59
CA GLU A 70 -40.92 -44.46 -24.22
C GLU A 70 -40.22 -43.14 -23.84
N SER A 71 -38.89 -43.17 -23.79
CA SER A 71 -38.04 -42.15 -23.18
C SER A 71 -37.81 -40.94 -24.07
N ALA A 72 -38.01 -39.73 -23.53
CA ALA A 72 -37.55 -38.48 -24.11
C ALA A 72 -36.84 -37.62 -23.05
N VAL A 73 -35.75 -36.97 -23.46
CA VAL A 73 -34.97 -36.03 -22.64
C VAL A 73 -35.78 -34.74 -22.45
N GLU A 74 -35.86 -34.22 -21.22
CA GLU A 74 -36.50 -32.93 -20.96
C GLU A 74 -35.59 -31.79 -21.44
N ASP A 75 -36.02 -31.09 -22.50
CA ASP A 75 -35.53 -29.76 -22.85
C ASP A 75 -35.96 -28.77 -21.74
N GLU A 76 -35.01 -28.20 -20.99
CA GLU A 76 -35.30 -27.07 -20.12
C GLU A 76 -35.61 -25.81 -20.94
N SER A 77 -36.66 -25.11 -20.53
CA SER A 77 -37.32 -24.02 -21.26
C SER A 77 -36.44 -22.80 -21.58
N ASP A 78 -36.68 -22.24 -22.77
CA ASP A 78 -36.27 -20.89 -23.21
C ASP A 78 -36.42 -19.82 -22.11
N GLU A 79 -35.31 -19.42 -21.48
CA GLU A 79 -35.18 -18.06 -20.93
C GLU A 79 -34.78 -17.11 -22.07
N THR A 80 -35.74 -16.31 -22.53
CA THR A 80 -35.54 -15.30 -23.57
C THR A 80 -34.32 -14.43 -23.30
N ILE A 81 -33.46 -14.30 -24.32
CA ILE A 81 -32.38 -13.32 -24.36
C ILE A 81 -32.99 -11.92 -24.19
N GLU A 82 -32.64 -11.22 -23.10
CA GLU A 82 -32.84 -9.78 -23.01
C GLU A 82 -31.90 -9.11 -24.04
N ASP A 83 -32.49 -8.42 -25.01
CA ASP A 83 -31.80 -7.78 -26.12
C ASP A 83 -31.34 -6.37 -25.68
N TYR A 84 -30.09 -6.25 -25.24
CA TYR A 84 -29.58 -5.03 -24.57
C TYR A 84 -29.24 -3.86 -25.51
N ASP A 85 -29.50 -3.99 -26.82
CA ASP A 85 -29.32 -2.90 -27.80
C ASP A 85 -30.38 -1.77 -27.67
N GLU A 86 -31.45 -1.96 -26.87
CA GLU A 86 -32.48 -0.93 -26.61
C GLU A 86 -32.17 0.05 -25.46
N LEU A 87 -30.92 0.13 -24.98
CA LEU A 87 -30.49 1.23 -24.10
C LEU A 87 -30.30 2.56 -24.87
N GLN A 88 -31.42 3.16 -25.28
CA GLN A 88 -31.46 4.56 -25.69
C GLN A 88 -31.21 5.45 -24.46
N LEU A 89 -30.03 6.07 -24.42
CA LEU A 89 -29.74 7.19 -23.52
C LEU A 89 -30.57 8.40 -23.94
N ASP A 90 -31.55 8.73 -23.12
CA ASP A 90 -32.49 9.84 -23.32
C ASP A 90 -31.73 11.18 -23.47
N PRO A 91 -31.83 11.87 -24.63
CA PRO A 91 -31.01 13.06 -24.93
C PRO A 91 -31.20 14.23 -23.96
N ASP A 92 -32.32 14.29 -23.22
CA ASP A 92 -32.62 15.38 -22.29
C ASP A 92 -31.91 15.27 -20.92
N THR A 93 -31.16 14.19 -20.68
CA THR A 93 -30.30 14.06 -19.49
C THR A 93 -29.13 15.06 -19.41
N LEU A 94 -28.91 15.86 -20.47
CA LEU A 94 -27.75 16.76 -20.58
C LEU A 94 -27.91 18.17 -19.94
N ILE A 95 -29.11 18.63 -19.58
CA ILE A 95 -29.31 19.99 -19.02
C ILE A 95 -30.26 20.03 -17.80
N ALA A 96 -30.00 19.21 -16.77
CA ALA A 96 -30.71 19.34 -15.48
C ALA A 96 -29.95 18.81 -14.23
N ASN A 97 -28.62 18.98 -14.14
CA ASN A 97 -27.88 18.71 -12.89
C ASN A 97 -28.12 19.78 -11.81
N SER A 98 -29.39 19.89 -11.37
CA SER A 98 -29.83 20.61 -10.19
C SER A 98 -31.11 19.97 -9.63
N ARG A 99 -30.95 19.02 -8.71
CA ARG A 99 -31.98 18.51 -7.79
C ARG A 99 -33.28 17.98 -8.43
N LYS A 100 -33.22 16.81 -9.09
CA LYS A 100 -34.28 15.78 -9.06
C LYS A 100 -33.83 14.53 -9.82
N SER A 101 -33.60 13.43 -9.11
CA SER A 101 -33.56 12.09 -9.69
C SER A 101 -33.83 11.06 -8.60
N MET A 102 -35.11 10.76 -8.39
CA MET A 102 -35.55 9.50 -7.78
C MET A 102 -37.07 9.34 -7.97
N SER A 103 -37.44 8.35 -8.79
CA SER A 103 -38.71 7.61 -8.71
C SER A 103 -38.81 6.58 -9.84
N GLU A 104 -38.20 5.39 -9.68
CA GLU A 104 -38.83 4.10 -10.07
C GLU A 104 -37.99 2.88 -9.64
N PRO A 105 -38.59 1.84 -9.01
CA PRO A 105 -37.88 0.61 -8.61
C PRO A 105 -38.22 -0.64 -9.44
N TYR A 106 -37.19 -1.38 -9.86
CA TYR A 106 -37.31 -2.66 -10.57
C TYR A 106 -37.63 -3.86 -9.63
N ARG A 107 -38.33 -4.88 -10.16
CA ARG A 107 -38.71 -6.13 -9.43
C ARG A 107 -38.07 -7.38 -10.07
N PRO A 108 -37.51 -8.32 -9.29
CA PRO A 108 -37.19 -9.66 -9.80
C PRO A 108 -38.41 -10.60 -9.81
N SER A 109 -38.40 -11.55 -10.75
CA SER A 109 -39.38 -12.61 -10.98
C SER A 109 -39.31 -13.74 -9.94
N LEU A 110 -40.37 -14.57 -9.84
CA LEU A 110 -40.46 -15.68 -8.87
C LEU A 110 -41.40 -16.80 -9.34
N GLY A 111 -40.86 -18.02 -9.40
CA GLY A 111 -41.53 -19.33 -9.52
C GLY A 111 -40.49 -20.43 -9.17
N VAL A 112 -40.82 -21.66 -8.76
CA VAL A 112 -42.11 -22.32 -8.45
C VAL A 112 -41.93 -23.16 -7.14
N SER A 113 -43.04 -23.68 -6.61
CA SER A 113 -43.25 -24.34 -5.30
C SER A 113 -42.70 -25.76 -5.09
N MET A 114 -42.48 -26.16 -3.81
CA MET A 114 -43.12 -27.36 -3.23
C MET A 114 -43.08 -27.40 -1.68
N GLU A 115 -44.21 -27.78 -1.07
CA GLU A 115 -44.46 -28.80 0.00
C GLU A 115 -43.44 -29.05 1.15
N THR A 116 -43.81 -29.38 2.40
CA THR A 116 -45.07 -29.47 3.19
C THR A 116 -44.85 -28.71 4.54
N ASN A 117 -45.62 -28.74 5.64
CA ASN A 117 -46.88 -29.38 6.06
C ASN A 117 -47.64 -28.42 7.04
N GLY A 118 -48.74 -28.83 7.70
CA GLY A 118 -49.63 -27.92 8.45
C GLY A 118 -49.81 -28.13 9.95
N GLN A 119 -50.19 -27.04 10.64
CA GLN A 119 -51.30 -26.98 11.61
C GLN A 119 -51.80 -25.54 11.78
N ASP A 120 -53.09 -25.37 12.12
CA ASP A 120 -53.87 -24.16 11.84
C ASP A 120 -53.64 -22.93 12.74
N ARG A 121 -53.73 -21.74 12.13
CA ARG A 121 -54.42 -20.57 12.69
C ARG A 121 -54.77 -19.52 11.61
N PHE A 122 -56.07 -19.28 11.45
CA PHE A 122 -56.74 -18.12 10.83
C PHE A 122 -56.03 -17.31 9.72
N LYS A 123 -56.53 -17.43 8.48
CA LYS A 123 -56.17 -16.56 7.33
C LYS A 123 -57.23 -15.45 7.12
N PRO A 124 -56.85 -14.17 7.05
CA PRO A 124 -57.55 -13.18 6.22
C PRO A 124 -57.16 -13.41 4.75
N GLY A 125 -58.13 -13.37 3.83
CA GLY A 125 -57.88 -13.61 2.41
C GLY A 125 -57.02 -12.53 1.74
N ARG A 126 -56.10 -12.92 0.86
CA ARG A 126 -55.44 -11.96 -0.06
C ARG A 126 -56.47 -11.48 -1.10
N PRO A 127 -56.54 -10.17 -1.40
CA PRO A 127 -57.40 -9.68 -2.48
C PRO A 127 -56.87 -10.16 -3.84
N LYS A 128 -57.79 -10.57 -4.72
CA LYS A 128 -57.49 -10.79 -6.15
C LYS A 128 -57.09 -9.44 -6.77
N LYS A 129 -55.95 -9.38 -7.47
CA LYS A 129 -55.72 -8.27 -8.42
C LYS A 129 -56.78 -8.36 -9.53
N ARG A 130 -57.64 -7.35 -9.62
CA ARG A 130 -58.52 -7.14 -10.78
C ARG A 130 -57.67 -6.64 -11.94
N ASN A 131 -57.79 -7.24 -13.12
CA ASN A 131 -57.16 -6.74 -14.33
C ASN A 131 -58.12 -5.76 -15.02
N SER A 132 -57.67 -4.51 -15.18
CA SER A 132 -58.37 -3.37 -15.81
C SER A 132 -59.67 -2.91 -15.15
N ILE A 133 -59.89 -1.59 -15.15
CA ILE A 133 -61.17 -0.93 -14.89
C ILE A 133 -61.50 -0.18 -16.17
N GLN A 134 -62.69 -0.41 -16.75
CA GLN A 134 -63.16 0.39 -17.87
C GLN A 134 -63.79 1.68 -17.33
N ILE A 135 -63.34 2.82 -17.85
CA ILE A 135 -63.94 4.13 -17.60
C ILE A 135 -64.75 4.49 -18.85
N ARG A 136 -66.03 4.82 -18.68
CA ARG A 136 -66.84 5.38 -19.77
C ARG A 136 -66.83 6.91 -19.70
N LEU A 137 -66.67 7.51 -20.87
CA LEU A 137 -66.85 8.93 -21.12
C LEU A 137 -68.18 9.11 -21.86
N GLU A 138 -69.23 9.51 -21.13
CA GLU A 138 -70.52 9.84 -21.74
C GLU A 138 -70.60 11.34 -22.02
N LYS A 139 -71.03 11.67 -23.24
CA LYS A 139 -71.17 13.05 -23.72
C LYS A 139 -72.52 13.59 -23.28
N THR A 140 -72.53 14.78 -22.67
CA THR A 140 -73.79 15.46 -22.30
C THR A 140 -74.14 16.56 -23.32
N ASP A 141 -75.41 16.93 -23.41
CA ASP A 141 -75.95 17.85 -24.44
C ASP A 141 -75.53 19.33 -24.29
N ARG A 142 -74.45 19.61 -23.56
CA ARG A 142 -73.83 20.94 -23.46
C ARG A 142 -72.37 20.87 -23.90
N LYS A 143 -72.03 21.65 -24.94
CA LYS A 143 -70.66 21.72 -25.49
C LYS A 143 -69.65 22.00 -24.37
N GLY A 144 -68.63 21.14 -24.25
CA GLY A 144 -67.52 21.30 -23.30
C GLY A 144 -67.59 20.50 -22.00
N ARG A 145 -68.60 19.63 -21.77
CA ARG A 145 -68.63 18.73 -20.61
C ARG A 145 -68.86 17.26 -20.96
N TYR A 146 -67.99 16.41 -20.41
CA TYR A 146 -68.09 14.95 -20.43
C TYR A 146 -68.26 14.45 -18.99
N VAL A 147 -69.00 13.35 -18.80
CA VAL A 147 -69.13 12.68 -17.50
C VAL A 147 -68.25 11.43 -17.51
N LEU A 148 -67.30 11.34 -16.58
CA LEU A 148 -66.64 10.08 -16.24
C LEU A 148 -67.55 9.29 -15.30
N THR A 149 -67.97 8.11 -15.73
CA THR A 149 -68.54 7.09 -14.84
C THR A 149 -67.51 5.97 -14.63
N ALA A 150 -67.22 5.71 -13.36
CA ALA A 150 -66.47 4.55 -12.89
C ALA A 150 -67.34 3.83 -11.86
N ASP A 151 -67.57 2.53 -12.07
CA ASP A 151 -68.55 1.75 -11.30
C ASP A 151 -68.05 1.28 -9.92
N ASP A 152 -66.92 1.81 -9.44
CA ASP A 152 -66.34 1.45 -8.14
C ASP A 152 -66.54 2.57 -7.09
N PRO A 153 -67.28 2.32 -5.99
CA PRO A 153 -67.67 3.35 -5.04
C PRO A 153 -66.50 3.94 -4.23
N GLU A 154 -65.40 3.20 -4.03
CA GLU A 154 -64.25 3.70 -3.25
C GLU A 154 -63.50 4.81 -4.01
N ILE A 155 -63.31 4.65 -5.32
CA ILE A 155 -62.63 5.64 -6.17
C ILE A 155 -63.47 6.93 -6.28
N ARG A 156 -64.81 6.80 -6.26
CA ARG A 156 -65.74 7.93 -6.27
C ARG A 156 -65.64 8.79 -4.99
N GLU A 157 -65.43 8.17 -3.83
CA GLU A 157 -65.17 8.88 -2.57
C GLU A 157 -63.79 9.57 -2.55
N VAL A 158 -62.75 8.91 -3.10
CA VAL A 158 -61.41 9.51 -3.23
C VAL A 158 -61.43 10.73 -4.15
N LEU A 159 -62.11 10.66 -5.29
CA LEU A 159 -62.28 11.80 -6.20
C LEU A 159 -63.13 12.91 -5.58
N ARG A 160 -64.21 12.59 -4.85
CA ARG A 160 -65.01 13.61 -4.13
C ARG A 160 -64.17 14.35 -3.08
N ARG A 161 -63.33 13.63 -2.32
CA ARG A 161 -62.39 14.24 -1.35
C ARG A 161 -61.28 15.06 -1.99
N GLY A 162 -60.88 14.74 -3.22
CA GLY A 162 -59.96 15.59 -4.00
C GLY A 162 -60.60 16.93 -4.34
N ILE A 163 -61.81 16.90 -4.89
CA ILE A 163 -62.57 18.09 -5.30
C ILE A 163 -62.97 18.95 -4.09
N GLU A 164 -63.46 18.34 -3.00
CA GLU A 164 -63.77 19.02 -1.73
C GLU A 164 -62.54 19.73 -1.12
N ARG A 165 -61.33 19.28 -1.44
CA ARG A 165 -60.07 19.85 -0.95
C ARG A 165 -59.62 21.05 -1.81
N GLU A 166 -59.72 20.95 -3.14
CA GLU A 166 -59.46 22.08 -4.04
C GLU A 166 -60.48 23.22 -3.84
N GLU A 167 -61.77 22.91 -3.62
CA GLU A 167 -62.79 23.93 -3.29
C GLU A 167 -62.50 24.66 -1.97
N GLN A 168 -61.91 23.98 -0.98
CA GLN A 168 -61.50 24.61 0.28
C GLN A 168 -60.28 25.53 0.10
N GLU A 169 -59.26 25.09 -0.65
CA GLU A 169 -58.06 25.88 -0.94
C GLU A 169 -58.36 27.12 -1.80
N MET A 170 -59.30 27.03 -2.75
CA MET A 170 -59.76 28.14 -3.60
C MET A 170 -60.58 29.22 -2.87
N SER A 171 -61.13 28.94 -1.67
CA SER A 171 -62.08 29.85 -1.00
C SER A 171 -61.45 31.00 -0.20
N GLY A 172 -60.11 31.05 -0.08
CA GLY A 172 -59.37 32.21 0.44
C GLY A 172 -59.59 32.58 1.92
N LYS A 173 -60.34 31.79 2.70
CA LYS A 173 -60.54 32.00 4.14
C LYS A 173 -59.71 31.00 4.95
N GLN A 174 -58.65 31.48 5.61
CA GLN A 174 -57.98 30.67 6.64
C GLN A 174 -59.00 30.30 7.74
N PRO A 175 -59.27 29.00 7.98
CA PRO A 175 -59.96 28.60 9.19
C PRO A 175 -58.98 28.77 10.36
N ARG A 176 -59.38 29.51 11.39
CA ARG A 176 -58.69 29.51 12.68
C ARG A 176 -58.53 28.06 13.14
N THR A 177 -57.29 27.59 13.24
CA THR A 177 -56.97 26.21 13.61
C THR A 177 -57.57 25.89 14.98
N ARG A 178 -58.61 25.04 15.00
CA ARG A 178 -59.03 24.38 16.23
C ARG A 178 -57.88 23.48 16.71
N PHE A 179 -57.60 23.51 18.01
CA PHE A 179 -56.73 22.52 18.64
C PHE A 179 -57.38 21.13 18.50
N ARG A 180 -56.70 20.21 17.79
CA ARG A 180 -57.11 18.86 17.30
C ARG A 180 -57.63 18.89 15.86
N ASP A 181 -56.99 18.28 14.86
CA ASP A 181 -56.40 16.92 14.89
C ASP A 181 -54.99 16.85 14.29
N MET A 182 -54.01 16.46 15.12
CA MET A 182 -52.77 15.88 14.61
C MET A 182 -53.05 14.44 14.21
N VAL A 183 -53.23 14.18 12.92
CA VAL A 183 -53.24 12.82 12.39
C VAL A 183 -51.80 12.30 12.46
N PHE A 184 -51.49 11.58 13.54
CA PHE A 184 -50.23 10.86 13.72
C PHE A 184 -50.15 9.73 12.68
N THR A 185 -49.69 10.09 11.48
CA THR A 185 -49.21 9.10 10.51
C THR A 185 -47.95 8.43 11.06
N ARG A 186 -47.72 7.17 10.69
CA ARG A 186 -46.51 6.44 11.10
C ARG A 186 -45.29 7.01 10.39
N GLN A 187 -44.72 8.07 10.94
CA GLN A 187 -43.47 8.65 10.48
C GLN A 187 -42.32 7.76 10.94
N PHE A 188 -41.62 7.18 9.97
CA PHE A 188 -40.37 6.49 10.20
C PHE A 188 -39.25 7.52 10.35
N THR A 189 -38.30 7.29 11.27
CA THR A 189 -37.13 8.17 11.36
C THR A 189 -36.26 8.04 10.10
N THR A 190 -35.40 9.01 9.82
CA THR A 190 -34.46 8.96 8.68
C THR A 190 -33.47 7.78 8.77
N PHE A 191 -33.24 7.24 9.97
CA PHE A 191 -32.41 6.06 10.21
C PHE A 191 -33.22 4.76 10.43
N ASP A 192 -34.54 4.79 10.27
CA ASP A 192 -35.36 3.58 10.44
C ASP A 192 -35.30 2.69 9.19
N ARG A 193 -34.95 1.41 9.40
CA ARG A 193 -34.87 0.37 8.36
C ARG A 193 -36.17 0.17 7.57
N GLN A 194 -37.32 0.61 8.08
CA GLN A 194 -38.62 0.52 7.41
C GLN A 194 -38.97 1.78 6.59
N ASN A 195 -38.10 2.80 6.58
CA ASN A 195 -38.31 4.04 5.86
C ASN A 195 -37.92 3.92 4.38
N ASN A 196 -38.85 3.47 3.53
CA ASN A 196 -38.65 3.43 2.07
C ASN A 196 -38.48 4.82 1.43
N SER A 197 -38.69 5.91 2.18
CA SER A 197 -38.49 7.30 1.73
C SER A 197 -37.11 7.86 2.11
N SER A 198 -36.21 7.05 2.67
CA SER A 198 -34.83 7.42 3.02
C SER A 198 -33.90 7.45 1.79
N GLU A 199 -34.34 8.19 0.77
CA GLU A 199 -33.57 8.54 -0.41
C GLU A 199 -32.30 9.30 0.01
N SER A 200 -31.13 8.86 -0.49
CA SER A 200 -29.81 9.16 0.05
C SER A 200 -29.53 10.67 0.32
N GLN A 201 -29.68 11.10 1.57
CA GLN A 201 -29.37 12.46 2.05
C GLN A 201 -28.12 12.51 2.94
N PHE A 202 -27.23 11.52 2.86
CA PHE A 202 -26.06 11.39 3.75
C PHE A 202 -24.83 12.23 3.33
N PHE A 203 -24.97 13.16 2.38
CA PHE A 203 -23.92 14.11 1.97
C PHE A 203 -23.35 14.94 3.15
N GLY A 204 -24.16 15.17 4.20
CA GLY A 204 -23.70 15.79 5.44
C GLY A 204 -22.61 14.99 6.16
N PHE A 205 -22.67 13.65 6.17
CA PHE A 205 -21.63 12.80 6.77
C PHE A 205 -20.34 12.82 5.95
N PHE A 206 -20.44 12.85 4.61
CA PHE A 206 -19.29 13.04 3.73
C PHE A 206 -18.60 14.39 3.99
N THR A 207 -19.37 15.46 4.15
CA THR A 207 -18.84 16.79 4.50
C THR A 207 -18.16 16.77 5.88
N LEU A 208 -18.79 16.14 6.88
CA LEU A 208 -18.25 16.00 8.24
C LEU A 208 -16.95 15.18 8.28
N PHE A 209 -16.84 14.14 7.45
CA PHE A 209 -15.61 13.37 7.29
C PHE A 209 -14.46 14.27 6.81
N TRP A 210 -14.66 15.03 5.73
CA TRP A 210 -13.62 15.92 5.20
C TRP A 210 -13.26 17.07 6.15
N MET A 211 -14.25 17.63 6.87
CA MET A 211 -13.96 18.59 7.94
C MET A 211 -13.09 17.96 9.04
N SER A 212 -13.40 16.73 9.47
CA SER A 212 -12.61 16.00 10.46
C SER A 212 -11.19 15.72 9.97
N MET A 213 -11.03 15.31 8.71
CA MET A 213 -9.72 15.12 8.08
C MET A 213 -8.92 16.42 7.99
N ALA A 214 -9.56 17.56 7.68
CA ALA A 214 -8.89 18.86 7.68
C ALA A 214 -8.35 19.25 9.06
N PHE A 215 -9.08 18.95 10.15
CA PHE A 215 -8.56 19.13 11.51
C PHE A 215 -7.40 18.18 11.84
N VAL A 216 -7.43 16.92 11.38
CA VAL A 216 -6.31 15.97 11.56
C VAL A 216 -5.06 16.41 10.78
N ILE A 217 -5.21 16.91 9.55
CA ILE A 217 -4.11 17.52 8.78
C ILE A 217 -3.54 18.70 9.55
N LEU A 218 -4.39 19.63 10.01
CA LEU A 218 -3.94 20.83 10.71
C LEU A 218 -3.22 20.49 12.02
N GLN A 219 -3.72 19.53 12.79
CA GLN A 219 -3.08 19.03 14.01
C GLN A 219 -1.70 18.41 13.70
N SER A 220 -1.62 17.58 12.66
CA SER A 220 -0.38 16.92 12.25
C SER A 220 0.64 17.91 11.68
N ALA A 221 0.19 18.89 10.90
CA ALA A 221 1.00 20.01 10.41
C ALA A 221 1.58 20.84 11.56
N MET A 222 0.78 21.18 12.57
CA MET A 222 1.26 21.88 13.77
C MET A 222 2.26 21.05 14.58
N LYS A 223 2.01 19.73 14.71
CA LYS A 223 2.94 18.81 15.39
C LYS A 223 4.26 18.69 14.63
N ASN A 224 4.23 18.47 13.32
CA ASN A 224 5.41 18.35 12.47
C ASN A 224 6.21 19.65 12.43
N LEU A 225 5.55 20.81 12.37
CA LEU A 225 6.21 22.12 12.44
C LEU A 225 6.93 22.32 13.78
N ARG A 226 6.35 21.83 14.88
CA ARG A 226 6.95 21.88 16.23
C ARG A 226 8.12 20.91 16.41
N GLU A 227 8.04 19.72 15.83
CA GLU A 227 9.03 18.64 16.02
C GLU A 227 10.19 18.69 15.01
N TYR A 228 9.92 19.09 13.76
CA TYR A 228 10.88 19.02 12.65
C TYR A 228 11.11 20.37 11.93
N GLY A 229 10.46 21.45 12.34
CA GLY A 229 10.56 22.77 11.68
C GLY A 229 9.93 22.82 10.28
N SER A 230 9.21 21.77 9.87
CA SER A 230 8.59 21.61 8.55
C SER A 230 7.16 21.09 8.71
N ILE A 231 6.22 21.69 7.97
CA ILE A 231 4.80 21.27 7.94
C ILE A 231 4.64 19.80 7.55
N LEU A 232 5.54 19.29 6.69
CA LEU A 232 5.51 17.92 6.15
C LEU A 232 6.50 16.96 6.86
N GLY A 233 7.16 17.40 7.94
CA GLY A 233 8.15 16.58 8.64
C GLY A 233 9.38 16.25 7.78
N THR A 234 9.97 15.08 8.01
CA THR A 234 11.22 14.62 7.35
C THR A 234 11.05 14.09 5.93
N ASN A 235 9.82 13.92 5.44
CA ASN A 235 9.51 13.53 4.05
C ASN A 235 10.24 12.27 3.51
N GLU A 236 10.67 11.35 4.39
CA GLU A 236 11.42 10.13 4.05
C GLU A 236 10.75 9.29 2.94
N ILE A 237 9.43 9.11 2.99
CA ILE A 237 8.67 8.33 1.99
C ILE A 237 8.58 9.08 0.66
N ALA A 238 8.29 10.39 0.66
CA ALA A 238 8.31 11.19 -0.57
C ALA A 238 9.70 11.20 -1.22
N LYS A 239 10.76 11.26 -0.42
CA LYS A 239 12.15 11.13 -0.88
C LYS A 239 12.41 9.74 -1.46
N MET A 240 11.96 8.65 -0.83
CA MET A 240 12.03 7.30 -1.41
C MET A 240 11.22 7.18 -2.72
N MET A 241 10.07 7.85 -2.83
CA MET A 241 9.22 7.81 -4.02
C MET A 241 9.79 8.57 -5.22
N PHE A 242 10.50 9.69 -5.01
CA PHE A 242 10.97 10.55 -6.11
C PHE A 242 12.51 10.58 -6.32
N SER A 243 13.30 9.89 -5.48
CA SER A 243 14.78 9.98 -5.52
C SER A 243 15.47 9.23 -6.67
N ARG A 244 14.79 8.37 -7.42
CA ARG A 244 15.40 7.59 -8.52
C ARG A 244 14.50 7.49 -9.75
N ASP A 245 15.12 7.63 -10.91
CA ASP A 245 14.65 7.15 -12.22
C ASP A 245 13.28 7.62 -12.75
N VAL A 246 12.66 8.66 -12.18
CA VAL A 246 11.38 9.23 -12.65
C VAL A 246 11.40 9.59 -14.16
N LEU A 247 12.53 10.10 -14.67
CA LEU A 247 12.71 10.36 -16.11
C LEU A 247 12.65 9.08 -16.95
N ILE A 248 13.22 7.98 -16.45
CA ILE A 248 13.23 6.67 -17.12
C ILE A 248 11.83 6.03 -17.06
N LEU A 249 11.06 6.28 -15.99
CA LEU A 249 9.64 5.96 -15.95
C LEU A 249 8.87 6.70 -17.05
N GLY A 250 9.07 8.02 -17.17
CA GLY A 250 8.42 8.82 -18.22
C GLY A 250 8.80 8.39 -19.64
N ILE A 251 10.07 8.01 -19.87
CA ILE A 251 10.51 7.42 -21.15
C ILE A 251 9.85 6.06 -21.38
N THR A 252 9.77 5.20 -20.35
CA THR A 252 9.11 3.89 -20.45
C THR A 252 7.62 4.06 -20.78
N ASP A 253 6.95 5.01 -20.13
CA ASP A 253 5.54 5.35 -20.37
C ASP A 253 5.33 5.88 -21.80
N GLY A 254 6.26 6.70 -22.29
CA GLY A 254 6.32 7.12 -23.69
C GLY A 254 6.48 5.95 -24.67
N VAL A 255 7.32 4.96 -24.36
CA VAL A 255 7.49 3.74 -25.19
C VAL A 255 6.25 2.84 -25.13
N MET A 256 5.63 2.68 -23.95
CA MET A 256 4.37 1.97 -23.78
C MET A 256 3.24 2.62 -24.60
N THR A 257 3.14 3.94 -24.53
CA THR A 257 2.21 4.76 -25.32
C THR A 257 2.50 4.65 -26.83
N ALA A 258 3.78 4.66 -27.23
CA ALA A 258 4.18 4.43 -28.62
C ALA A 258 3.75 3.03 -29.13
N GLY A 259 3.83 2.00 -28.27
CA GLY A 259 3.36 0.65 -28.56
C GLY A 259 1.87 0.57 -28.91
N MET A 260 1.04 1.48 -28.38
CA MET A 260 -0.39 1.57 -28.72
C MET A 260 -0.61 1.73 -30.23
N PHE A 261 0.23 2.52 -30.91
CA PHE A 261 0.06 2.86 -32.32
C PHE A 261 0.27 1.68 -33.27
N VAL A 262 0.89 0.58 -32.84
CA VAL A 262 0.96 -0.66 -33.64
C VAL A 262 -0.45 -1.23 -33.89
N THR A 263 -1.33 -1.18 -32.88
CA THR A 263 -2.74 -1.57 -33.04
C THR A 263 -3.47 -0.66 -34.05
N TYR A 264 -3.20 0.65 -34.03
CA TYR A 264 -3.77 1.59 -35.00
C TYR A 264 -3.30 1.28 -36.44
N LEU A 265 -1.99 1.07 -36.63
CA LEU A 265 -1.42 0.71 -37.93
C LEU A 265 -2.01 -0.59 -38.48
N LEU A 266 -2.23 -1.60 -37.63
CA LEU A 266 -2.89 -2.85 -38.03
C LEU A 266 -4.31 -2.61 -38.55
N GLN A 267 -5.11 -1.79 -37.87
CA GLN A 267 -6.48 -1.46 -38.31
C GLN A 267 -6.49 -0.66 -39.64
N VAL A 268 -5.52 0.23 -39.86
CA VAL A 268 -5.34 0.92 -41.16
C VAL A 268 -4.99 -0.07 -42.28
N LEU A 269 -4.15 -1.08 -42.01
CA LEU A 269 -3.84 -2.15 -42.98
C LEU A 269 -5.05 -3.04 -43.29
N VAL A 270 -5.89 -3.32 -42.29
CA VAL A 270 -7.15 -4.07 -42.47
C VAL A 270 -8.15 -3.27 -43.31
N GLN A 271 -8.29 -1.97 -43.05
CA GLN A 271 -9.15 -1.06 -43.81
C GLN A 271 -8.70 -0.91 -45.27
N LYS A 272 -7.38 -0.81 -45.52
CA LYS A 272 -6.81 -0.76 -46.88
C LYS A 272 -6.85 -2.09 -47.65
N GLY A 273 -7.37 -3.16 -47.06
CA GLY A 273 -7.53 -4.45 -47.72
C GLY A 273 -6.35 -5.42 -47.59
N TYR A 274 -5.16 -4.94 -47.20
CA TYR A 274 -3.93 -5.76 -47.13
C TYR A 274 -4.04 -6.97 -46.18
N ILE A 275 -4.78 -6.82 -45.08
CA ILE A 275 -4.99 -7.87 -44.08
C ILE A 275 -6.49 -8.10 -43.94
N ASN A 276 -6.93 -9.35 -43.80
CA ASN A 276 -8.33 -9.65 -43.47
C ASN A 276 -8.47 -9.91 -41.96
N TRP A 277 -9.35 -9.16 -41.29
CA TRP A 277 -9.58 -9.30 -39.85
C TRP A 277 -9.95 -10.73 -39.48
N SER A 278 -10.90 -11.36 -40.18
CA SER A 278 -11.43 -12.69 -39.83
C SER A 278 -10.46 -13.85 -40.08
N LYS A 279 -9.51 -13.70 -41.01
CA LYS A 279 -8.52 -14.75 -41.32
C LYS A 279 -7.22 -14.65 -40.54
N GLY A 280 -6.73 -13.44 -40.26
CA GLY A 280 -5.40 -13.26 -39.65
C GLY A 280 -5.18 -11.96 -38.87
N GLY A 281 -5.97 -10.91 -39.11
CA GLY A 281 -5.83 -9.65 -38.38
C GLY A 281 -6.01 -9.82 -36.86
N TRP A 282 -6.97 -10.64 -36.43
CA TRP A 282 -7.16 -10.93 -35.00
C TRP A 282 -5.98 -11.72 -34.39
N VAL A 283 -5.36 -12.63 -35.16
CA VAL A 283 -4.20 -13.41 -34.71
C VAL A 283 -2.99 -12.50 -34.50
N VAL A 284 -2.68 -11.65 -35.49
CA VAL A 284 -1.58 -10.66 -35.41
C VAL A 284 -1.79 -9.72 -34.23
N GLN A 285 -3.02 -9.28 -33.98
CA GLN A 285 -3.34 -8.45 -32.81
C GLN A 285 -3.06 -9.17 -31.49
N ASN A 286 -3.48 -10.43 -31.34
CA ASN A 286 -3.26 -11.18 -30.10
C ASN A 286 -1.77 -11.47 -29.87
N VAL A 287 -1.01 -11.81 -30.92
CA VAL A 287 0.46 -11.97 -30.83
C VAL A 287 1.12 -10.67 -30.38
N TRP A 288 0.76 -9.54 -30.98
CA TRP A 288 1.27 -8.23 -30.56
C TRP A 288 0.92 -7.92 -29.10
N GLN A 289 -0.31 -8.19 -28.67
CA GLN A 289 -0.77 -7.96 -27.29
C GLN A 289 -0.03 -8.84 -26.26
N SER A 290 0.23 -10.11 -26.59
CA SER A 290 1.03 -10.99 -25.75
C SER A 290 2.48 -10.50 -25.64
N VAL A 291 3.10 -10.09 -26.76
CA VAL A 291 4.46 -9.52 -26.78
C VAL A 291 4.52 -8.20 -26.00
N TYR A 292 3.53 -7.33 -26.16
CA TYR A 292 3.43 -6.07 -25.43
C TYR A 292 3.33 -6.30 -23.92
N LEU A 293 2.42 -7.17 -23.46
CA LEU A 293 2.27 -7.49 -22.04
C LEU A 293 3.55 -8.14 -21.47
N ALA A 294 4.13 -9.12 -22.17
CA ALA A 294 5.37 -9.77 -21.77
C ALA A 294 6.54 -8.77 -21.70
N SER A 295 6.61 -7.80 -22.61
CA SER A 295 7.64 -6.76 -22.61
C SER A 295 7.48 -5.80 -21.42
N VAL A 296 6.26 -5.33 -21.13
CA VAL A 296 6.02 -4.43 -19.99
C VAL A 296 6.26 -5.15 -18.66
N VAL A 297 5.73 -6.36 -18.49
CA VAL A 297 5.93 -7.18 -17.29
C VAL A 297 7.39 -7.57 -17.11
N GLY A 298 8.07 -7.99 -18.18
CA GLY A 298 9.50 -8.32 -18.15
C GLY A 298 10.36 -7.10 -17.79
N TRP A 299 10.10 -5.95 -18.41
CA TRP A 299 10.80 -4.70 -18.08
C TRP A 299 10.60 -4.30 -16.61
N ALA A 300 9.36 -4.28 -16.12
CA ALA A 300 9.06 -3.97 -14.73
C ALA A 300 9.72 -4.95 -13.74
N TYR A 301 9.81 -6.24 -14.08
CA TYR A 301 10.44 -7.28 -13.26
C TYR A 301 11.97 -7.12 -13.20
N PHE A 302 12.63 -6.90 -14.34
CA PHE A 302 14.09 -6.81 -14.44
C PHE A 302 14.68 -5.44 -14.05
N ARG A 303 13.92 -4.34 -14.17
CA ARG A 303 14.45 -2.98 -14.01
C ARG A 303 14.74 -2.56 -12.55
N GLU A 304 14.32 -3.38 -11.58
CA GLU A 304 14.56 -3.20 -10.13
C GLU A 304 14.12 -1.82 -9.58
N TRP A 305 12.97 -1.34 -10.06
CA TRP A 305 12.41 -0.07 -9.61
C TRP A 305 11.79 -0.12 -8.20
N PRO A 306 11.64 1.05 -7.53
CA PRO A 306 10.82 1.18 -6.34
C PRO A 306 9.39 0.69 -6.60
N TRP A 307 8.74 0.12 -5.58
CA TRP A 307 7.42 -0.51 -5.70
C TRP A 307 6.36 0.38 -6.37
N THR A 308 6.39 1.70 -6.12
CA THR A 308 5.49 2.70 -6.72
C THR A 308 5.61 2.77 -8.25
N HIS A 309 6.84 2.84 -8.75
CA HIS A 309 7.17 2.88 -10.17
C HIS A 309 6.80 1.57 -10.86
N THR A 310 7.07 0.43 -10.20
CA THR A 310 6.72 -0.90 -10.67
C THR A 310 5.20 -1.09 -10.80
N ILE A 311 4.43 -0.69 -9.79
CA ILE A 311 2.96 -0.71 -9.86
C ILE A 311 2.45 0.19 -10.99
N PHE A 312 2.97 1.42 -11.10
CA PHE A 312 2.55 2.35 -12.16
C PHE A 312 2.74 1.74 -13.55
N ALA A 313 3.93 1.22 -13.86
CA ALA A 313 4.22 0.64 -15.17
C ALA A 313 3.34 -0.58 -15.48
N VAL A 314 3.11 -1.47 -14.52
CA VAL A 314 2.27 -2.66 -14.71
C VAL A 314 0.79 -2.29 -14.88
N LEU A 315 0.24 -1.44 -14.00
CA LEU A 315 -1.17 -1.03 -14.08
C LEU A 315 -1.46 -0.21 -15.35
N HIS A 316 -0.59 0.73 -15.70
CA HIS A 316 -0.76 1.52 -16.92
C HIS A 316 -0.58 0.65 -18.18
N GLY A 317 0.34 -0.32 -18.13
CA GLY A 317 0.47 -1.37 -19.15
C GLY A 317 -0.80 -2.21 -19.34
N LEU A 318 -1.47 -2.60 -18.26
CA LEU A 318 -2.75 -3.31 -18.31
C LEU A 318 -3.88 -2.43 -18.87
N VAL A 319 -3.97 -1.16 -18.48
CA VAL A 319 -4.93 -0.19 -19.05
C VAL A 319 -4.72 -0.06 -20.56
N PHE A 320 -3.48 0.08 -21.01
CA PHE A 320 -3.10 0.15 -22.41
C PHE A 320 -3.39 -1.15 -23.17
N LEU A 321 -3.15 -2.32 -22.58
CA LEU A 321 -3.53 -3.61 -23.15
C LEU A 321 -5.05 -3.72 -23.38
N MET A 322 -5.85 -3.37 -22.37
CA MET A 322 -7.32 -3.38 -22.46
C MET A 322 -7.83 -2.42 -23.53
N LYS A 323 -7.27 -1.19 -23.59
CA LYS A 323 -7.60 -0.21 -24.64
C LYS A 323 -7.24 -0.71 -26.04
N GLN A 324 -6.05 -1.28 -26.25
CA GLN A 324 -5.67 -1.89 -27.53
C GLN A 324 -6.67 -2.99 -27.92
N HIS A 325 -7.08 -3.83 -26.97
CA HIS A 325 -8.01 -4.92 -27.23
C HIS A 325 -9.39 -4.41 -27.63
N SER A 326 -9.96 -3.46 -26.86
CA SER A 326 -11.27 -2.90 -27.21
C SER A 326 -11.27 -2.15 -28.53
N TYR A 327 -10.19 -1.43 -28.86
CA TYR A 327 -10.07 -0.72 -30.14
C TYR A 327 -9.96 -1.69 -31.31
N ALA A 328 -9.12 -2.72 -31.20
CA ALA A 328 -8.92 -3.70 -32.27
C ALA A 328 -10.15 -4.57 -32.50
N PHE A 329 -10.80 -5.04 -31.43
CA PHE A 329 -12.01 -5.84 -31.50
C PHE A 329 -13.14 -5.10 -32.22
N TYR A 330 -13.45 -3.86 -31.81
CA TYR A 330 -14.59 -3.12 -32.36
C TYR A 330 -14.31 -2.60 -33.79
N ASN A 331 -13.12 -2.09 -34.10
CA ASN A 331 -12.78 -1.71 -35.48
C ASN A 331 -12.66 -2.94 -36.40
N GLY A 332 -12.20 -4.07 -35.87
CA GLY A 332 -12.17 -5.34 -36.61
C GLY A 332 -13.57 -5.84 -36.97
N TYR A 333 -14.52 -5.76 -36.04
CA TYR A 333 -15.94 -5.99 -36.29
C TYR A 333 -16.48 -5.06 -37.39
N LEU A 334 -16.33 -3.73 -37.22
CA LEU A 334 -16.78 -2.73 -38.19
C LEU A 334 -16.12 -2.91 -39.58
N SER A 335 -14.86 -3.35 -39.64
CA SER A 335 -14.19 -3.68 -40.92
C SER A 335 -14.84 -4.85 -41.65
N SER A 336 -15.42 -5.80 -40.91
CA SER A 336 -16.12 -6.97 -41.47
C SER A 336 -17.51 -6.57 -41.98
N VAL A 337 -18.24 -5.75 -41.20
CA VAL A 337 -19.51 -5.10 -41.62
C VAL A 337 -19.29 -4.26 -42.89
N TYR A 338 -18.22 -3.45 -42.93
CA TYR A 338 -17.87 -2.62 -44.09
C TYR A 338 -17.54 -3.44 -45.35
N ARG A 339 -16.83 -4.56 -45.19
CA ARG A 339 -16.56 -5.50 -46.30
C ARG A 339 -17.82 -6.19 -46.80
N ARG A 340 -18.74 -6.61 -45.91
CA ARG A 340 -20.06 -7.15 -46.31
C ARG A 340 -20.85 -6.10 -47.08
N LYS A 341 -20.95 -4.86 -46.58
CA LYS A 341 -21.59 -3.74 -47.28
C LYS A 341 -21.00 -3.53 -48.69
N THR A 342 -19.67 -3.40 -48.79
CA THR A 342 -18.98 -3.15 -50.08
C THR A 342 -19.25 -4.30 -51.08
N LEU A 343 -19.32 -5.55 -50.59
CA LEU A 343 -19.65 -6.71 -51.42
C LEU A 343 -21.10 -6.67 -51.91
N LEU A 344 -22.05 -6.24 -51.05
CA LEU A 344 -23.45 -6.09 -51.43
C LEU A 344 -23.68 -4.93 -52.39
N GLU A 345 -22.96 -3.81 -52.24
CA GLU A 345 -22.95 -2.69 -53.20
C GLU A 345 -22.47 -3.19 -54.58
N ALA A 346 -21.35 -3.90 -54.65
CA ALA A 346 -20.85 -4.49 -55.90
C ALA A 346 -21.80 -5.57 -56.49
N LYS A 347 -22.59 -6.26 -55.66
CA LYS A 347 -23.62 -7.21 -56.12
C LYS A 347 -24.89 -6.51 -56.61
N LEU A 348 -25.24 -5.36 -56.05
CA LEU A 348 -26.32 -4.50 -56.53
C LEU A 348 -25.97 -3.90 -57.89
N GLU A 349 -24.73 -3.41 -58.07
CA GLU A 349 -24.23 -2.95 -59.37
C GLU A 349 -24.26 -4.07 -60.42
N GLN A 350 -23.88 -5.31 -60.05
CA GLN A 350 -23.98 -6.47 -60.93
C GLN A 350 -25.43 -6.82 -61.29
N LEU A 351 -26.38 -6.70 -60.36
CA LEU A 351 -27.80 -6.93 -60.63
C LEU A 351 -28.38 -5.87 -61.58
N GLN A 352 -28.04 -4.60 -61.37
CA GLN A 352 -28.47 -3.48 -62.21
C GLN A 352 -27.85 -3.48 -63.62
N ALA A 353 -26.76 -4.23 -63.84
CA ALA A 353 -26.10 -4.39 -65.13
C ALA A 353 -26.66 -5.57 -65.97
N ILE A 354 -27.67 -6.29 -65.49
CA ILE A 354 -28.33 -7.38 -66.23
C ILE A 354 -29.58 -6.83 -66.92
N ASP A 355 -29.66 -6.97 -68.25
CA ASP A 355 -30.84 -6.59 -69.02
C ASP A 355 -32.05 -7.52 -68.70
N PRO A 356 -33.20 -7.00 -68.24
CA PRO A 356 -34.38 -7.80 -67.96
C PRO A 356 -35.13 -8.22 -69.25
N LEU A 357 -35.61 -9.46 -69.29
CA LEU A 357 -36.42 -9.95 -70.42
C LEU A 357 -37.85 -9.37 -70.37
N GLN A 358 -38.21 -8.55 -71.35
CA GLN A 358 -39.62 -8.16 -71.56
C GLN A 358 -40.42 -9.31 -72.18
N SER A 359 -41.21 -10.02 -71.38
CA SER A 359 -42.18 -11.03 -71.86
C SER A 359 -43.53 -10.87 -71.14
N PRO A 360 -44.65 -10.57 -71.83
CA PRO A 360 -45.96 -10.52 -71.19
C PRO A 360 -46.52 -11.93 -70.94
N PRO A 361 -47.13 -12.21 -69.77
CA PRO A 361 -47.57 -13.56 -69.42
C PRO A 361 -48.83 -13.97 -70.18
N THR A 362 -48.68 -14.83 -71.19
CA THR A 362 -49.81 -15.41 -71.96
C THR A 362 -49.95 -16.92 -71.72
N SER A 363 -49.94 -17.36 -70.46
CA SER A 363 -50.57 -18.62 -69.98
C SER A 363 -50.36 -18.82 -68.47
N PRO A 364 -51.40 -19.15 -67.67
CA PRO A 364 -51.30 -19.32 -66.22
C PRO A 364 -50.62 -20.64 -65.77
N ARG A 365 -49.80 -21.25 -66.63
CA ARG A 365 -49.17 -22.56 -66.41
C ARG A 365 -47.64 -22.54 -66.41
N ALA A 366 -47.03 -21.44 -66.86
CA ALA A 366 -45.57 -21.31 -66.93
C ALA A 366 -44.93 -20.90 -65.59
N SER A 367 -45.63 -20.11 -64.77
CA SER A 367 -45.15 -19.65 -63.46
C SER A 367 -44.78 -20.81 -62.53
N GLN A 368 -45.68 -21.79 -62.37
CA GLN A 368 -45.47 -22.98 -61.54
C GLN A 368 -44.28 -23.86 -61.96
N GLN A 369 -43.76 -23.71 -63.18
CA GLN A 369 -42.70 -24.57 -63.72
C GLN A 369 -41.29 -23.96 -63.57
N ILE A 370 -41.19 -22.65 -63.33
CA ILE A 370 -39.93 -21.96 -63.04
C ILE A 370 -39.64 -21.99 -61.53
N ASP A 371 -40.67 -21.85 -60.69
CA ASP A 371 -40.57 -21.91 -59.21
C ASP A 371 -39.88 -23.20 -58.70
N LEU A 372 -40.01 -24.31 -59.44
CA LEU A 372 -39.44 -25.61 -59.08
C LEU A 372 -37.91 -25.73 -59.35
N ALA A 373 -37.34 -24.86 -60.19
CA ALA A 373 -35.94 -24.94 -60.62
C ALA A 373 -34.96 -24.16 -59.72
N SER A 374 -35.45 -23.11 -59.05
CA SER A 374 -34.67 -22.29 -58.11
C SER A 374 -34.86 -22.71 -56.64
N GLY A 375 -35.99 -23.36 -56.31
CA GLY A 375 -36.33 -23.74 -54.93
C GLY A 375 -36.71 -22.55 -54.03
N ILE A 376 -37.08 -21.41 -54.62
CA ILE A 376 -37.30 -20.15 -53.93
C ILE A 376 -38.77 -19.72 -54.09
N ASP A 377 -39.54 -19.72 -53.00
CA ASP A 377 -40.91 -19.18 -52.98
C ASP A 377 -40.87 -17.64 -52.99
N LEU A 378 -41.04 -17.06 -54.18
CA LEU A 378 -40.98 -15.64 -54.42
C LEU A 378 -42.11 -14.86 -53.70
N ALA A 379 -43.27 -15.50 -53.51
CA ALA A 379 -44.42 -14.89 -52.86
C ALA A 379 -44.22 -14.78 -51.34
N GLU A 380 -43.49 -15.72 -50.73
CA GLU A 380 -43.10 -15.62 -49.32
C GLU A 380 -42.05 -14.53 -49.09
N LEU A 381 -41.03 -14.46 -49.96
CA LEU A 381 -39.98 -13.43 -49.91
C LEU A 381 -40.52 -12.01 -50.09
N SER A 382 -41.41 -11.79 -51.05
CA SER A 382 -42.00 -10.46 -51.26
C SER A 382 -42.88 -10.01 -50.08
N LYS A 383 -43.58 -10.95 -49.41
CA LYS A 383 -44.32 -10.68 -48.16
C LYS A 383 -43.43 -10.40 -46.96
N ARG A 384 -42.25 -11.02 -46.86
CA ARG A 384 -41.24 -10.71 -45.83
C ARG A 384 -40.58 -9.36 -46.08
N ALA A 385 -40.34 -8.99 -47.33
CA ALA A 385 -39.74 -7.71 -47.70
C ALA A 385 -40.69 -6.50 -47.61
N THR A 386 -42.01 -6.71 -47.51
CA THR A 386 -43.01 -5.63 -47.39
C THR A 386 -43.53 -5.38 -45.97
N ASN A 387 -43.42 -6.35 -45.06
CA ASN A 387 -43.88 -6.20 -43.66
C ASN A 387 -42.73 -5.84 -42.71
N SER A 388 -42.58 -4.55 -42.38
CA SER A 388 -41.56 -4.04 -41.46
C SER A 388 -41.73 -4.47 -39.98
N THR A 389 -42.72 -5.30 -39.66
CA THR A 389 -43.13 -5.67 -38.29
C THR A 389 -43.01 -7.15 -37.97
N TYR A 390 -42.56 -7.99 -38.91
CA TYR A 390 -42.28 -9.39 -38.62
C TYR A 390 -40.94 -9.52 -37.88
N LYS A 391 -40.94 -10.10 -36.67
CA LYS A 391 -39.70 -10.51 -35.98
C LYS A 391 -38.95 -11.49 -36.88
N ARG A 392 -37.89 -11.00 -37.55
CA ARG A 392 -36.94 -11.78 -38.36
C ARG A 392 -36.44 -12.95 -37.48
N ARG A 393 -36.54 -14.20 -37.96
CA ARG A 393 -35.86 -15.33 -37.28
C ARG A 393 -34.38 -14.95 -37.11
N PRO A 394 -33.75 -15.15 -35.95
CA PRO A 394 -32.33 -14.87 -35.81
C PRO A 394 -31.56 -15.75 -36.80
N SER A 395 -30.80 -15.12 -37.68
CA SER A 395 -29.97 -15.83 -38.65
C SER A 395 -28.92 -16.65 -37.91
N MET A 396 -28.98 -17.97 -37.98
CA MET A 396 -27.99 -18.90 -37.39
C MET A 396 -26.61 -18.87 -38.10
N GLY A 397 -26.27 -17.77 -38.79
CA GLY A 397 -25.00 -17.53 -39.43
C GLY A 397 -24.45 -16.15 -39.05
N PRO A 398 -23.13 -15.95 -39.02
CA PRO A 398 -22.54 -14.68 -38.63
C PRO A 398 -22.93 -13.57 -39.61
N ARG A 399 -23.60 -12.52 -39.12
CA ARG A 399 -24.03 -11.31 -39.87
C ARG A 399 -22.89 -10.56 -40.60
N THR A 400 -21.64 -10.95 -40.38
CA THR A 400 -20.43 -10.38 -40.98
C THR A 400 -19.76 -11.29 -42.01
N SER A 401 -20.38 -12.43 -42.37
CA SER A 401 -19.85 -13.32 -43.41
C SER A 401 -19.76 -12.61 -44.76
N THR A 402 -18.63 -12.82 -45.44
CA THR A 402 -18.41 -12.47 -46.85
C THR A 402 -18.48 -13.69 -47.76
N ASN A 403 -18.72 -14.89 -47.22
CA ASN A 403 -18.88 -16.12 -48.00
C ASN A 403 -20.36 -16.47 -48.12
N LEU A 404 -21.01 -15.91 -49.13
CA LEU A 404 -22.43 -16.10 -49.41
C LEU A 404 -22.79 -17.55 -49.81
N ALA A 405 -21.82 -18.36 -50.27
CA ALA A 405 -22.08 -19.75 -50.66
C ALA A 405 -22.30 -20.70 -49.45
N ALA A 406 -21.93 -20.27 -48.24
CA ALA A 406 -22.09 -21.04 -47.01
C ALA A 406 -23.18 -20.47 -46.07
N GLU A 407 -23.82 -19.36 -46.43
CA GLU A 407 -24.79 -18.65 -45.60
C GLU A 407 -26.22 -19.02 -45.99
N LYS A 408 -27.08 -19.34 -45.01
CA LYS A 408 -28.53 -19.53 -45.22
C LYS A 408 -29.28 -18.23 -44.91
N SER A 409 -29.17 -17.23 -45.79
CA SER A 409 -29.87 -15.96 -45.69
C SER A 409 -30.56 -15.57 -46.99
N ASP A 410 -31.59 -14.72 -46.91
CA ASP A 410 -32.33 -14.23 -48.09
C ASP A 410 -31.41 -13.49 -49.08
N VAL A 411 -30.30 -12.92 -48.61
CA VAL A 411 -29.30 -12.24 -49.45
C VAL A 411 -28.37 -13.26 -50.12
N ALA A 412 -28.10 -14.39 -49.48
CA ALA A 412 -27.31 -15.48 -50.05
C ALA A 412 -28.06 -16.24 -51.16
N SER A 413 -29.37 -16.47 -51.01
CA SER A 413 -30.20 -17.07 -52.07
C SER A 413 -30.29 -16.16 -53.29
N VAL A 414 -30.45 -14.85 -53.10
CA VAL A 414 -30.36 -13.84 -54.19
C VAL A 414 -28.99 -13.88 -54.87
N ALA A 415 -27.90 -13.91 -54.10
CA ALA A 415 -26.55 -13.96 -54.67
C ALA A 415 -26.22 -15.27 -55.40
N ALA A 416 -26.83 -16.39 -54.99
CA ALA A 416 -26.75 -17.67 -55.68
C ALA A 416 -27.56 -17.66 -56.99
N ALA A 417 -28.75 -17.05 -56.99
CA ALA A 417 -29.54 -16.85 -58.21
C ALA A 417 -28.76 -16.02 -59.25
N ILE A 418 -28.16 -14.89 -58.84
CA ILE A 418 -27.30 -14.06 -59.72
C ILE A 418 -26.10 -14.87 -60.26
N GLN A 419 -25.46 -15.71 -59.44
CA GLN A 419 -24.33 -16.55 -59.88
C GLN A 419 -24.75 -17.70 -60.81
N SER A 420 -26.01 -18.13 -60.78
CA SER A 420 -26.50 -19.23 -61.61
C SER A 420 -26.67 -18.85 -63.10
N GLY A 421 -26.60 -17.57 -63.44
CA GLY A 421 -26.69 -17.07 -64.82
C GLY A 421 -28.07 -17.25 -65.47
N ASN A 422 -29.09 -17.62 -64.68
CA ASN A 422 -30.47 -17.75 -65.15
C ASN A 422 -31.09 -16.38 -65.42
N ALA A 423 -32.00 -16.31 -66.40
CA ALA A 423 -32.73 -15.08 -66.70
C ALA A 423 -33.66 -14.70 -65.54
N ILE A 424 -33.56 -13.44 -65.09
CA ILE A 424 -34.32 -12.88 -63.96
C ILE A 424 -35.47 -12.04 -64.53
N ASP A 425 -36.68 -12.23 -63.98
CA ASP A 425 -37.86 -11.44 -64.35
C ASP A 425 -37.84 -10.04 -63.68
N THR A 426 -38.60 -9.09 -64.22
CA THR A 426 -38.61 -7.68 -63.78
C THR A 426 -39.04 -7.55 -62.31
N ASP A 427 -40.12 -8.24 -61.91
CA ASP A 427 -40.62 -8.30 -60.52
C ASP A 427 -39.62 -8.97 -59.56
N GLN A 428 -38.86 -9.96 -60.04
CA GLN A 428 -37.80 -10.63 -59.27
C GLN A 428 -36.64 -9.67 -59.03
N MET A 429 -36.21 -8.94 -60.06
CA MET A 429 -35.13 -7.96 -59.98
C MET A 429 -35.45 -6.84 -58.99
N GLU A 430 -36.66 -6.26 -59.05
CA GLU A 430 -37.10 -5.23 -58.09
C GLU A 430 -37.17 -5.76 -56.64
N THR A 431 -37.67 -6.98 -56.45
CA THR A 431 -37.74 -7.63 -55.13
C THR A 431 -36.34 -7.87 -54.55
N PHE A 432 -35.39 -8.32 -55.38
CA PHE A 432 -34.00 -8.57 -54.98
C PHE A 432 -33.24 -7.27 -54.70
N GLU A 433 -33.43 -6.23 -55.53
CA GLU A 433 -32.88 -4.89 -55.30
C GLU A 433 -33.37 -4.32 -53.97
N ARG A 434 -34.66 -4.43 -53.65
CA ARG A 434 -35.23 -3.96 -52.38
C ARG A 434 -34.61 -4.67 -51.16
N ILE A 435 -34.41 -5.99 -51.24
CA ILE A 435 -33.80 -6.79 -50.16
C ILE A 435 -32.32 -6.40 -49.96
N ILE A 436 -31.55 -6.24 -51.05
CA ILE A 436 -30.14 -5.86 -50.96
C ILE A 436 -29.99 -4.42 -50.43
N ARG A 437 -30.82 -3.47 -50.90
CA ARG A 437 -30.81 -2.08 -50.41
C ARG A 437 -31.14 -1.98 -48.92
N ALA A 438 -32.16 -2.72 -48.44
CA ALA A 438 -32.51 -2.73 -47.02
C ALA A 438 -31.36 -3.24 -46.12
N GLU A 439 -30.69 -4.32 -46.53
CA GLU A 439 -29.52 -4.84 -45.80
C GLU A 439 -28.33 -3.86 -45.87
N ILE A 440 -28.10 -3.17 -46.99
CA ILE A 440 -27.08 -2.11 -47.12
C ILE A 440 -27.39 -0.93 -46.17
N ASP A 441 -28.65 -0.52 -46.04
CA ASP A 441 -29.06 0.56 -45.14
C ASP A 441 -28.86 0.18 -43.67
N ASP A 442 -29.19 -1.05 -43.27
CA ASP A 442 -28.97 -1.54 -41.91
C ASP A 442 -27.47 -1.65 -41.58
N LEU A 443 -26.65 -2.20 -42.48
CA LEU A 443 -25.19 -2.19 -42.33
C LEU A 443 -24.64 -0.74 -42.30
N THR A 444 -25.27 0.21 -42.99
CA THR A 444 -24.86 1.63 -42.98
C THR A 444 -25.18 2.30 -41.63
N LYS A 445 -26.34 2.03 -41.03
CA LYS A 445 -26.66 2.46 -39.66
C LYS A 445 -25.66 1.89 -38.65
N GLU A 446 -25.33 0.61 -38.77
CA GLU A 446 -24.35 -0.05 -37.90
C GLU A 446 -22.94 0.55 -38.01
N LEU A 447 -22.51 0.92 -39.23
CA LEU A 447 -21.24 1.61 -39.48
C LEU A 447 -21.20 3.07 -39.01
N GLN A 448 -22.35 3.72 -38.87
CA GLN A 448 -22.50 5.03 -38.22
C GLN A 448 -22.52 4.89 -36.69
N GLY A 449 -23.08 3.80 -36.17
CA GLY A 449 -23.24 3.56 -34.74
C GLY A 449 -24.02 4.69 -34.07
N LYS A 450 -23.56 5.13 -32.90
CA LYS A 450 -24.16 6.25 -32.14
C LYS A 450 -23.81 7.65 -32.72
N SER A 451 -23.12 7.75 -33.85
CA SER A 451 -22.60 9.04 -34.35
C SER A 451 -23.68 9.91 -34.99
N ARG A 452 -24.20 10.89 -34.22
CA ARG A 452 -25.33 11.76 -34.62
C ARG A 452 -25.11 12.55 -35.92
N ALA A 453 -23.85 12.79 -36.30
CA ALA A 453 -23.50 13.62 -37.46
C ALA A 453 -22.77 12.86 -38.59
N GLY A 454 -22.58 11.54 -38.48
CA GLY A 454 -21.86 10.71 -39.47
C GLY A 454 -20.37 11.07 -39.69
N ARG A 455 -19.85 12.08 -39.00
CA ARG A 455 -18.46 12.58 -39.11
C ARG A 455 -17.44 11.52 -38.69
N ASN A 456 -17.80 10.71 -37.69
CA ASN A 456 -16.99 9.62 -37.14
C ASN A 456 -17.52 8.23 -37.55
N ALA A 457 -18.32 8.11 -38.61
CA ALA A 457 -18.70 6.81 -39.15
C ALA A 457 -17.47 6.04 -39.68
N TYR A 458 -17.46 4.71 -39.57
CA TYR A 458 -16.42 3.89 -40.18
C TYR A 458 -16.52 3.94 -41.72
N PRO A 459 -15.41 4.04 -42.49
CA PRO A 459 -14.00 4.01 -42.07
C PRO A 459 -13.40 5.38 -41.73
N LYS A 460 -14.15 6.49 -41.83
CA LYS A 460 -13.65 7.87 -41.62
C LYS A 460 -13.14 8.13 -40.19
N SER A 461 -13.54 7.29 -39.24
CA SER A 461 -13.09 7.28 -37.83
C SER A 461 -11.63 6.86 -37.61
N LEU A 462 -10.99 6.15 -38.56
CA LEU A 462 -9.61 5.64 -38.42
C LEU A 462 -8.53 6.73 -38.58
N ARG A 463 -8.74 7.90 -37.97
CA ARG A 463 -7.78 9.00 -37.91
C ARG A 463 -6.86 8.83 -36.71
N LEU A 464 -5.58 9.14 -36.90
CA LEU A 464 -4.57 9.13 -35.83
C LEU A 464 -4.99 9.99 -34.63
N PHE A 465 -5.62 11.14 -34.88
CA PHE A 465 -6.15 12.04 -33.85
C PHE A 465 -7.19 11.36 -32.96
N ASN A 466 -8.20 10.71 -33.55
CA ASN A 466 -9.26 10.01 -32.81
C ASN A 466 -8.68 8.86 -31.95
N PHE A 467 -7.64 8.20 -32.44
CA PHE A 467 -6.94 7.15 -31.68
C PHE A 467 -6.12 7.72 -30.51
N ALA A 468 -5.33 8.77 -30.76
CA ALA A 468 -4.56 9.45 -29.71
C ALA A 468 -5.47 10.02 -28.61
N GLU A 469 -6.64 10.56 -29.00
CA GLU A 469 -7.66 11.02 -28.07
C GLU A 469 -8.20 9.86 -27.21
N PHE A 470 -8.57 8.72 -27.80
CA PHE A 470 -9.01 7.53 -27.06
C PHE A 470 -7.97 7.00 -26.05
N ILE A 471 -6.67 7.13 -26.34
CA ILE A 471 -5.61 6.79 -25.37
C ILE A 471 -5.73 7.65 -24.10
N CYS A 472 -6.06 8.94 -24.23
CA CYS A 472 -6.18 9.87 -23.11
C CYS A 472 -7.52 9.82 -22.35
N LEU A 473 -8.62 9.40 -22.99
CA LEU A 473 -9.94 9.35 -22.34
C LEU A 473 -9.98 8.36 -21.14
N PRO A 474 -10.64 8.67 -20.02
CA PRO A 474 -10.72 7.80 -18.84
C PRO A 474 -11.71 6.62 -18.98
N THR A 475 -11.74 5.97 -20.15
CA THR A 475 -12.55 4.77 -20.44
C THR A 475 -11.70 3.67 -21.08
N LEU A 476 -12.07 2.41 -20.83
CA LEU A 476 -11.40 1.22 -21.39
C LEU A 476 -12.10 0.66 -22.63
N VAL A 477 -13.33 1.13 -22.92
CA VAL A 477 -14.17 0.62 -24.00
C VAL A 477 -14.20 1.62 -25.15
N TYR A 478 -13.81 1.17 -26.34
CA TYR A 478 -13.81 1.97 -27.56
C TYR A 478 -15.24 2.09 -28.15
N GLU A 479 -15.65 3.32 -28.45
CA GLU A 479 -16.84 3.67 -29.23
C GLU A 479 -16.46 4.73 -30.30
N LEU A 480 -17.28 4.87 -31.37
CA LEU A 480 -17.00 5.82 -32.47
C LEU A 480 -17.14 7.30 -32.06
N GLU A 481 -17.98 7.57 -31.06
CA GLU A 481 -18.27 8.90 -30.55
C GLU A 481 -18.57 8.80 -29.06
N TYR A 482 -18.13 9.81 -28.29
CA TYR A 482 -18.27 9.86 -26.84
C TYR A 482 -19.00 11.15 -26.45
N PRO A 483 -19.81 11.15 -25.37
CA PRO A 483 -20.47 12.37 -24.91
C PRO A 483 -19.41 13.38 -24.45
N ARG A 484 -19.51 14.62 -24.94
CA ARG A 484 -18.56 15.70 -24.67
C ARG A 484 -19.17 16.87 -23.92
N GLN A 485 -18.31 17.60 -23.23
CA GLN A 485 -18.63 18.87 -22.58
C GLN A 485 -18.22 20.04 -23.49
N ASP A 486 -18.95 21.16 -23.39
CA ASP A 486 -18.69 22.33 -24.25
C ASP A 486 -17.43 23.13 -23.84
N ARG A 487 -17.01 23.05 -22.57
CA ARG A 487 -15.90 23.84 -22.01
C ARG A 487 -15.26 23.16 -20.79
N ILE A 488 -13.96 23.37 -20.61
CA ILE A 488 -13.20 22.97 -19.42
C ILE A 488 -13.54 23.92 -18.25
N ASN A 489 -13.98 23.36 -17.14
CA ASN A 489 -14.12 24.06 -15.86
C ASN A 489 -12.81 24.03 -15.06
N TRP A 490 -11.92 25.00 -15.33
CA TRP A 490 -10.63 25.13 -14.63
C TRP A 490 -10.74 25.25 -13.11
N TRP A 491 -11.85 25.75 -12.56
CA TRP A 491 -12.07 25.78 -11.11
C TRP A 491 -12.25 24.36 -10.56
N TYR A 492 -13.03 23.52 -11.23
CA TYR A 492 -13.20 22.11 -10.87
C TYR A 492 -11.88 21.32 -11.01
N VAL A 493 -11.09 21.59 -12.05
CA VAL A 493 -9.73 21.04 -12.17
C VAL A 493 -8.86 21.44 -10.97
N ALA A 494 -8.85 22.72 -10.59
CA ALA A 494 -8.06 23.21 -9.46
C ALA A 494 -8.53 22.64 -8.11
N GLU A 495 -9.84 22.53 -7.90
CA GLU A 495 -10.44 21.90 -6.72
C GLU A 495 -9.99 20.43 -6.59
N LYS A 496 -10.17 19.64 -7.66
CA LYS A 496 -9.79 18.22 -7.66
C LYS A 496 -8.27 18.02 -7.59
N LEU A 497 -7.47 18.86 -8.22
CA LEU A 497 -6.01 18.82 -8.11
C LEU A 497 -5.55 19.13 -6.67
N THR A 498 -6.17 20.12 -6.02
CA THR A 498 -5.91 20.44 -4.61
C THR A 498 -6.31 19.27 -3.70
N ALA A 499 -7.47 18.65 -3.97
CA ALA A 499 -7.91 17.44 -3.26
C ALA A 499 -6.92 16.27 -3.45
N THR A 500 -6.39 16.04 -4.66
CA THR A 500 -5.36 15.02 -4.94
C THR A 500 -4.15 15.18 -4.02
N PHE A 501 -3.55 16.38 -3.95
CA PHE A 501 -2.40 16.63 -3.07
C PHE A 501 -2.76 16.57 -1.58
N GLY A 502 -3.93 17.08 -1.20
CA GLY A 502 -4.42 17.01 0.18
C GLY A 502 -4.61 15.57 0.67
N VAL A 503 -5.22 14.72 -0.16
CA VAL A 503 -5.43 13.29 0.14
C VAL A 503 -4.11 12.54 0.23
N LEU A 504 -3.17 12.77 -0.69
CA LEU A 504 -1.81 12.21 -0.59
C LEU A 504 -1.11 12.60 0.72
N CYS A 505 -1.30 13.84 1.20
CA CYS A 505 -0.77 14.27 2.50
C CYS A 505 -1.46 13.57 3.68
N ILE A 506 -2.79 13.35 3.63
CA ILE A 506 -3.52 12.60 4.67
C ILE A 506 -3.02 11.16 4.73
N MET A 507 -2.94 10.47 3.59
CA MET A 507 -2.41 9.10 3.48
C MET A 507 -1.00 9.03 4.07
N GLN A 508 -0.12 9.95 3.67
CA GLN A 508 1.24 10.03 4.20
C GLN A 508 1.29 10.16 5.73
N VAL A 509 0.40 10.96 6.33
CA VAL A 509 0.27 11.12 7.79
C VAL A 509 -0.29 9.86 8.45
N ILE A 510 -1.35 9.26 7.90
CA ILE A 510 -1.98 8.06 8.48
C ILE A 510 -1.00 6.88 8.45
N SER A 511 -0.34 6.66 7.31
CA SER A 511 0.70 5.65 7.14
C SER A 511 1.85 5.83 8.14
N GLN A 512 2.37 7.05 8.34
CA GLN A 512 3.45 7.30 9.31
C GLN A 512 3.02 7.18 10.77
N ALA A 513 1.82 7.66 11.13
CA ALA A 513 1.38 7.73 12.52
C ALA A 513 0.77 6.42 13.04
N TYR A 514 0.10 5.64 12.17
CA TYR A 514 -0.72 4.50 12.60
C TYR A 514 -0.36 3.16 11.95
N ILE A 515 0.22 3.14 10.74
CA ILE A 515 0.60 1.89 10.06
C ILE A 515 2.06 1.53 10.34
N TYR A 516 2.96 2.52 10.28
CA TYR A 516 4.38 2.29 10.52
C TYR A 516 4.70 1.73 11.92
N PRO A 517 4.11 2.22 13.05
CA PRO A 517 4.47 1.69 14.37
C PRO A 517 4.06 0.23 14.63
N PRO A 518 2.85 -0.26 14.28
CA PRO A 518 2.52 -1.68 14.37
C PRO A 518 3.39 -2.57 13.48
N VAL A 519 3.75 -2.12 12.27
CA VAL A 519 4.68 -2.83 11.39
C VAL A 519 6.10 -2.84 11.95
N ALA A 520 6.56 -1.74 12.53
CA ALA A 520 7.82 -1.72 13.27
C ALA A 520 7.78 -2.65 14.50
N LYS A 521 6.64 -2.78 15.18
CA LYS A 521 6.43 -3.73 16.28
C LYS A 521 6.49 -5.20 15.80
N THR A 522 5.89 -5.56 14.66
CA THR A 522 6.01 -6.94 14.12
C THR A 522 7.44 -7.27 13.71
N VAL A 523 8.12 -6.32 13.07
CA VAL A 523 9.54 -6.45 12.70
C VAL A 523 10.39 -6.59 13.97
N ALA A 524 10.19 -5.75 14.99
CA ALA A 524 10.92 -5.84 16.26
C ALA A 524 10.63 -7.14 17.04
N MET A 525 9.38 -7.62 17.09
CA MET A 525 9.03 -8.91 17.70
C MET A 525 9.68 -10.10 17.00
N LYS A 526 9.89 -9.97 15.69
CA LYS A 526 10.52 -10.98 14.85
C LYS A 526 12.05 -10.94 14.97
N GLU A 527 12.63 -9.74 15.04
CA GLU A 527 14.06 -9.51 15.34
C GLU A 527 14.41 -9.95 16.76
N ALA A 528 13.49 -9.81 17.72
CA ALA A 528 13.61 -10.31 19.10
C ALA A 528 13.45 -11.84 19.24
N GLY A 529 13.38 -12.60 18.13
CA GLY A 529 13.40 -14.06 18.15
C GLY A 529 12.17 -14.76 18.75
N MET A 530 11.11 -14.01 19.10
CA MET A 530 9.90 -14.52 19.78
C MET A 530 9.36 -15.81 19.12
N PRO A 531 8.97 -16.85 19.88
CA PRO A 531 8.46 -18.11 19.31
C PRO A 531 7.15 -17.90 18.53
N ILE A 532 6.90 -18.77 17.55
CA ILE A 532 5.75 -18.66 16.63
C ILE A 532 4.42 -18.60 17.38
N GLU A 533 4.28 -19.32 18.50
CA GLU A 533 3.07 -19.35 19.32
C GLU A 533 2.76 -17.99 19.99
N GLU A 534 3.77 -17.30 20.50
CA GLU A 534 3.61 -15.96 21.09
C GLU A 534 3.34 -14.92 20.00
N ARG A 535 4.00 -15.02 18.83
CA ARG A 535 3.66 -14.20 17.67
C ARG A 535 2.20 -14.41 17.24
N TRP A 536 1.69 -15.65 17.26
CA TRP A 536 0.28 -15.94 16.96
C TRP A 536 -0.71 -15.42 18.02
N ARG A 537 -0.27 -15.23 19.28
CA ARG A 537 -1.08 -14.58 20.31
C ARG A 537 -1.15 -13.06 20.13
N GLU A 538 -0.05 -12.42 19.73
CA GLU A 538 0.00 -10.98 19.45
C GLU A 538 -0.60 -10.61 18.08
N PHE A 539 -0.57 -11.54 17.10
CA PHE A 539 -1.03 -11.31 15.72
C PHE A 539 -2.46 -10.74 15.60
N PRO A 540 -3.49 -11.25 16.31
CA PRO A 540 -4.83 -10.66 16.28
C PRO A 540 -4.89 -9.21 16.75
N PHE A 541 -4.08 -8.83 17.74
CA PHE A 541 -4.03 -7.45 18.26
C PHE A 541 -3.33 -6.52 17.26
N ILE A 542 -2.22 -6.96 16.66
CA ILE A 542 -1.51 -6.21 15.63
C ILE A 542 -2.38 -6.03 14.38
N VAL A 543 -3.07 -7.09 13.94
CA VAL A 543 -4.06 -6.99 12.86
C VAL A 543 -5.14 -5.99 13.25
N SER A 544 -5.68 -6.05 14.48
CA SER A 544 -6.68 -5.10 14.98
C SER A 544 -6.18 -3.64 14.95
N ASP A 545 -4.94 -3.38 15.35
CA ASP A 545 -4.33 -2.04 15.32
C ASP A 545 -4.22 -1.52 13.86
N MET A 546 -4.00 -2.42 12.90
CA MET A 546 -3.86 -2.09 11.47
C MET A 546 -5.21 -2.05 10.70
N LEU A 547 -6.28 -2.71 11.18
CA LEU A 547 -7.56 -2.84 10.48
C LEU A 547 -8.12 -1.49 10.02
N PHE A 548 -8.21 -0.53 10.94
CA PHE A 548 -8.86 0.76 10.68
C PHE A 548 -7.98 1.75 9.89
N PRO A 549 -6.68 1.92 10.20
CA PRO A 549 -5.78 2.71 9.36
C PRO A 549 -5.70 2.21 7.91
N LEU A 550 -5.56 0.90 7.70
CA LEU A 550 -5.42 0.33 6.35
C LEU A 550 -6.71 0.45 5.53
N LEU A 551 -7.88 0.34 6.17
CA LEU A 551 -9.15 0.65 5.53
C LEU A 551 -9.20 2.11 5.06
N ILE A 552 -8.81 3.07 5.92
CA ILE A 552 -8.82 4.49 5.53
C ILE A 552 -7.88 4.71 4.34
N GLU A 553 -6.68 4.13 4.34
CA GLU A 553 -5.78 4.17 3.17
C GLU A 553 -6.44 3.62 1.90
N GLN A 554 -7.17 2.49 2.00
CA GLN A 554 -7.88 1.91 0.87
C GLN A 554 -9.00 2.83 0.35
N LEU A 555 -9.78 3.44 1.25
CA LEU A 555 -10.86 4.38 0.90
C LEU A 555 -10.31 5.68 0.29
N LEU A 556 -9.21 6.21 0.85
CA LEU A 556 -8.52 7.39 0.32
C LEU A 556 -7.87 7.09 -1.03
N THR A 557 -7.26 5.91 -1.21
CA THR A 557 -6.71 5.46 -2.51
C THR A 557 -7.81 5.39 -3.57
N TRP A 558 -8.97 4.83 -3.23
CA TRP A 558 -10.11 4.78 -4.14
C TRP A 558 -10.61 6.20 -4.49
N TYR A 559 -10.81 7.06 -3.49
CA TYR A 559 -11.24 8.45 -3.70
C TYR A 559 -10.24 9.27 -4.54
N LEU A 560 -8.94 9.09 -4.29
CA LEU A 560 -7.85 9.72 -5.02
C LEU A 560 -7.90 9.37 -6.51
N ILE A 561 -8.01 8.08 -6.84
CA ILE A 561 -7.98 7.62 -8.23
C ILE A 561 -9.31 7.92 -8.93
N TRP A 562 -10.44 7.44 -8.40
CA TRP A 562 -11.73 7.46 -9.11
C TRP A 562 -12.45 8.81 -9.04
N GLU A 563 -12.33 9.57 -7.95
CA GLU A 563 -13.07 10.83 -7.76
C GLU A 563 -12.20 12.09 -7.95
N CYS A 564 -10.88 12.01 -7.78
CA CYS A 564 -9.97 13.12 -8.07
C CYS A 564 -9.31 12.98 -9.45
N ILE A 565 -8.48 11.95 -9.67
CA ILE A 565 -7.64 11.83 -10.87
C ILE A 565 -8.46 11.57 -12.14
N LEU A 566 -9.39 10.60 -12.15
CA LEU A 566 -10.20 10.33 -13.34
C LEU A 566 -11.09 11.50 -13.74
N ASN A 567 -11.62 12.26 -12.77
CA ASN A 567 -12.42 13.47 -13.04
C ASN A 567 -11.58 14.62 -13.60
N VAL A 568 -10.33 14.81 -13.14
CA VAL A 568 -9.39 15.77 -13.74
C VAL A 568 -9.08 15.38 -15.19
N LEU A 569 -8.80 14.09 -15.44
CA LEU A 569 -8.56 13.60 -16.80
C LEU A 569 -9.80 13.75 -17.70
N ALA A 570 -11.00 13.50 -17.17
CA ALA A 570 -12.26 13.68 -17.89
C ALA A 570 -12.47 15.15 -18.30
N GLU A 571 -12.35 16.07 -17.34
CA GLU A 571 -12.50 17.51 -17.55
C GLU A 571 -11.47 18.05 -18.57
N LEU A 572 -10.20 17.64 -18.47
CA LEU A 572 -9.14 18.05 -19.41
C LEU A 572 -9.31 17.46 -20.82
N THR A 573 -10.03 16.34 -20.97
CA THR A 573 -10.30 15.69 -22.27
C THR A 573 -11.72 15.94 -22.79
N PHE A 574 -12.45 16.88 -22.18
CA PHE A 574 -13.86 17.20 -22.47
C PHE A 574 -14.81 15.99 -22.36
N PHE A 575 -14.46 14.95 -21.62
CA PHE A 575 -15.24 13.73 -21.47
C PHE A 575 -16.40 13.94 -20.47
N ALA A 576 -17.64 13.80 -20.96
CA ALA A 576 -18.83 14.06 -20.14
C ALA A 576 -19.30 12.84 -19.33
N ASP A 577 -18.96 11.62 -19.75
CA ASP A 577 -19.30 10.41 -18.99
C ASP A 577 -18.38 10.28 -17.77
N ARG A 578 -18.94 10.60 -16.59
CA ARG A 578 -18.25 10.51 -15.29
C ARG A 578 -18.74 9.33 -14.46
N GLY A 579 -19.38 8.34 -15.11
CA GLY A 579 -19.92 7.14 -14.47
C GLY A 579 -18.86 6.11 -14.02
N PHE A 580 -17.73 6.56 -13.48
CA PHE A 580 -16.58 5.69 -13.14
C PHE A 580 -16.89 4.66 -12.05
N TYR A 581 -17.90 4.92 -11.22
CA TYR A 581 -18.37 4.05 -10.14
C TYR A 581 -19.87 4.27 -9.86
N GLY A 582 -20.46 3.38 -9.06
CA GLY A 582 -21.79 3.52 -8.46
C GLY A 582 -21.73 3.54 -6.93
N ASP A 583 -22.89 3.45 -6.27
CA ASP A 583 -23.04 3.49 -4.80
C ASP A 583 -22.57 2.21 -4.09
N TRP A 584 -21.34 1.77 -4.38
CA TRP A 584 -20.81 0.47 -3.96
C TRP A 584 -20.71 0.32 -2.43
N TRP A 585 -20.64 1.43 -1.67
CA TRP A 585 -20.70 1.43 -0.20
C TRP A 585 -22.02 0.90 0.36
N ASN A 586 -23.11 0.98 -0.42
CA ASN A 586 -24.43 0.42 -0.11
C ASN A 586 -24.59 -1.04 -0.58
N SER A 587 -23.52 -1.68 -1.10
CA SER A 587 -23.58 -3.05 -1.60
C SER A 587 -24.01 -4.04 -0.52
N VAL A 588 -24.94 -4.92 -0.86
CA VAL A 588 -25.40 -6.01 0.04
C VAL A 588 -24.62 -7.30 -0.22
N THR A 589 -24.03 -7.43 -1.40
CA THR A 589 -23.36 -8.65 -1.89
C THR A 589 -22.08 -8.32 -2.66
N TRP A 590 -21.13 -9.26 -2.68
CA TRP A 590 -19.85 -9.11 -3.37
C TRP A 590 -19.98 -8.97 -4.89
N ASP A 591 -21.01 -9.58 -5.51
CA ASP A 591 -21.31 -9.43 -6.94
C ASP A 591 -21.99 -8.09 -7.29
N GLN A 592 -22.57 -7.38 -6.32
CA GLN A 592 -22.96 -5.99 -6.51
C GLN A 592 -21.71 -5.09 -6.46
N TYR A 593 -20.92 -5.22 -5.38
CA TYR A 593 -19.68 -4.47 -5.21
C TYR A 593 -18.76 -4.55 -6.44
N ALA A 594 -18.50 -5.77 -6.94
CA ALA A 594 -17.61 -6.02 -8.07
C ALA A 594 -18.01 -5.31 -9.38
N ARG A 595 -19.29 -4.93 -9.53
CA ARG A 595 -19.80 -4.19 -10.70
C ARG A 595 -19.76 -2.68 -10.50
N ASP A 596 -20.02 -2.21 -9.28
CA ASP A 596 -20.18 -0.78 -8.98
C ASP A 596 -18.89 -0.06 -8.58
N TRP A 597 -17.88 -0.73 -7.99
CA TRP A 597 -16.68 -0.02 -7.48
C TRP A 597 -15.78 0.57 -8.57
N ASN A 598 -15.74 -0.07 -9.75
CA ASN A 598 -14.88 0.28 -10.88
C ASN A 598 -15.58 -0.11 -12.20
N ARG A 599 -16.49 0.75 -12.63
CA ARG A 599 -17.34 0.52 -13.80
C ARG A 599 -16.55 0.38 -15.12
N PRO A 600 -15.48 1.17 -15.40
CA PRO A 600 -14.70 1.00 -16.63
C PRO A 600 -14.12 -0.41 -16.81
N VAL A 601 -13.58 -1.01 -15.75
CA VAL A 601 -13.06 -2.40 -15.81
C VAL A 601 -14.18 -3.41 -15.87
N HIS A 602 -15.26 -3.23 -15.10
CA HIS A 602 -16.43 -4.11 -15.18
C HIS A 602 -17.03 -4.15 -16.60
N THR A 603 -17.28 -2.99 -17.22
CA THR A 603 -17.84 -2.91 -18.58
C THR A 603 -16.90 -3.50 -19.63
N PHE A 604 -15.58 -3.35 -19.46
CA PHE A 604 -14.59 -4.02 -20.30
C PHE A 604 -14.67 -5.56 -20.17
N LEU A 605 -14.64 -6.09 -18.94
CA LEU A 605 -14.74 -7.53 -18.68
C LEU A 605 -16.07 -8.11 -19.16
N LEU A 606 -17.19 -7.40 -18.95
CA LEU A 606 -18.50 -7.80 -19.41
C LEU A 606 -18.52 -7.95 -20.94
N ARG A 607 -18.09 -6.90 -21.67
CA ARG A 607 -18.13 -6.86 -23.13
C ARG A 607 -17.14 -7.83 -23.79
N HIS A 608 -15.88 -7.84 -23.35
CA HIS A 608 -14.78 -8.52 -24.05
C HIS A 608 -14.40 -9.88 -23.48
N VAL A 609 -14.77 -10.20 -22.24
CA VAL A 609 -14.46 -11.49 -21.61
C VAL A 609 -15.73 -12.31 -21.42
N TYR A 610 -16.74 -11.79 -20.71
CA TYR A 610 -17.95 -12.54 -20.38
C TYR A 610 -18.80 -12.86 -21.61
N HIS A 611 -19.24 -11.84 -22.37
CA HIS A 611 -20.03 -12.05 -23.58
C HIS A 611 -19.23 -12.77 -24.68
N SER A 612 -17.93 -12.48 -24.83
CA SER A 612 -17.07 -13.20 -25.78
C SER A 612 -16.94 -14.69 -25.42
N SER A 613 -16.82 -15.03 -24.13
CA SER A 613 -16.74 -16.43 -23.67
C SER A 613 -18.02 -17.22 -23.96
N ILE A 614 -19.19 -16.59 -23.77
CA ILE A 614 -20.50 -17.20 -24.06
C ILE A 614 -20.69 -17.37 -25.58
N SER A 615 -20.41 -16.33 -26.37
CA SER A 615 -20.64 -16.33 -27.82
C SER A 615 -19.64 -17.18 -28.62
N THR A 616 -18.39 -17.26 -28.17
CA THR A 616 -17.31 -17.96 -28.92
C THR A 616 -17.16 -19.42 -28.52
N PHE A 617 -17.33 -19.74 -27.23
CA PHE A 617 -17.14 -21.11 -26.72
C PHE A 617 -18.45 -21.81 -26.34
N HIS A 618 -19.61 -21.14 -26.45
CA HIS A 618 -20.93 -21.66 -26.06
C HIS A 618 -21.00 -22.18 -24.61
N ILE A 619 -20.26 -21.51 -23.71
CA ILE A 619 -20.14 -21.86 -22.29
C ILE A 619 -21.30 -21.29 -21.47
N SER A 620 -21.73 -22.00 -20.42
CA SER A 620 -22.82 -21.58 -19.53
C SER A 620 -22.52 -20.28 -18.75
N ARG A 621 -23.57 -19.52 -18.39
CA ARG A 621 -23.46 -18.26 -17.61
C ARG A 621 -22.60 -18.40 -16.33
N HIS A 622 -22.70 -19.54 -15.64
CA HIS A 622 -21.93 -19.83 -14.43
C HIS A 622 -20.43 -19.99 -14.72
N ALA A 623 -20.08 -20.73 -15.77
CA ALA A 623 -18.69 -20.93 -16.15
C ALA A 623 -18.07 -19.68 -16.80
N ALA A 624 -18.83 -18.87 -17.54
CA ALA A 624 -18.39 -17.55 -18.00
C ALA A 624 -18.12 -16.57 -16.84
N THR A 625 -18.93 -16.62 -15.78
CA THR A 625 -18.68 -15.88 -14.52
C THR A 625 -17.38 -16.36 -13.86
N PHE A 626 -17.18 -17.68 -13.74
CA PHE A 626 -15.96 -18.26 -13.18
C PHE A 626 -14.70 -17.86 -13.98
N ILE A 627 -14.73 -17.95 -15.31
CA ILE A 627 -13.62 -17.51 -16.19
C ILE A 627 -13.28 -16.03 -15.94
N THR A 628 -14.30 -15.18 -15.80
CA THR A 628 -14.11 -13.74 -15.54
C THR A 628 -13.45 -13.48 -14.17
N PHE A 629 -13.89 -14.17 -13.12
CA PHE A 629 -13.26 -14.09 -11.79
C PHE A 629 -11.85 -14.71 -11.75
N LEU A 630 -11.63 -15.81 -12.46
CA LEU A 630 -10.32 -16.46 -12.58
C LEU A 630 -9.30 -15.56 -13.27
N LEU A 631 -9.68 -14.93 -14.40
CA LEU A 631 -8.84 -13.95 -15.09
C LEU A 631 -8.52 -12.76 -14.18
N SER A 632 -9.51 -12.25 -13.44
CA SER A 632 -9.31 -11.20 -12.43
C SER A 632 -8.30 -11.63 -11.37
N ALA A 633 -8.44 -12.83 -10.79
CA ALA A 633 -7.53 -13.36 -9.78
C ALA A 633 -6.08 -13.53 -10.30
N LEU A 634 -5.91 -13.99 -11.55
CA LEU A 634 -4.60 -14.10 -12.19
C LEU A 634 -3.93 -12.74 -12.39
N VAL A 635 -4.67 -11.72 -12.84
CA VAL A 635 -4.12 -10.36 -13.01
C VAL A 635 -3.72 -9.75 -11.66
N HIS A 636 -4.52 -9.95 -10.61
CA HIS A 636 -4.20 -9.47 -9.26
C HIS A 636 -2.95 -10.17 -8.68
N GLU A 637 -2.85 -11.50 -8.79
CA GLU A 637 -1.66 -12.24 -8.37
C GLU A 637 -0.42 -11.87 -9.21
N MET A 638 -0.57 -11.61 -10.51
CA MET A 638 0.52 -11.13 -11.37
C MET A 638 1.07 -9.77 -10.87
N CYS A 639 0.20 -8.80 -10.57
CA CYS A 639 0.62 -7.51 -10.02
C CYS A 639 1.40 -7.67 -8.71
N MET A 640 0.93 -8.53 -7.79
CA MET A 640 1.62 -8.82 -6.52
C MET A 640 2.94 -9.57 -6.74
N ALA A 641 2.97 -10.53 -7.68
CA ALA A 641 4.16 -11.31 -8.00
C ALA A 641 5.26 -10.49 -8.64
N ILE A 642 4.93 -9.47 -9.45
CA ILE A 642 5.91 -8.52 -9.98
C ILE A 642 6.40 -7.60 -8.86
N MET A 643 5.50 -7.05 -8.04
CA MET A 643 5.84 -6.13 -6.94
C MET A 643 6.76 -6.78 -5.90
N PHE A 644 6.48 -8.01 -5.48
CA PHE A 644 7.29 -8.76 -4.50
C PHE A 644 8.34 -9.68 -5.14
N LYS A 645 8.45 -9.69 -6.47
CA LYS A 645 9.26 -10.64 -7.27
C LYS A 645 9.01 -12.14 -6.96
N LYS A 646 7.89 -12.48 -6.31
CA LYS A 646 7.54 -13.85 -5.86
C LYS A 646 6.04 -14.10 -5.95
N VAL A 647 5.64 -15.18 -6.63
CA VAL A 647 4.26 -15.70 -6.62
C VAL A 647 3.97 -16.30 -5.24
N ARG A 648 2.84 -15.93 -4.62
CA ARG A 648 2.46 -16.37 -3.26
C ARG A 648 1.12 -17.10 -3.23
N GLY A 649 0.22 -16.81 -4.16
CA GLY A 649 -1.12 -17.41 -4.27
C GLY A 649 -2.13 -16.92 -3.23
N TYR A 650 -1.75 -16.07 -2.26
CA TYR A 650 -2.66 -15.58 -1.23
C TYR A 650 -3.75 -14.68 -1.81
N LEU A 651 -3.40 -13.73 -2.68
CA LEU A 651 -4.37 -12.84 -3.30
C LEU A 651 -5.22 -13.59 -4.33
N PHE A 652 -4.61 -14.48 -5.12
CA PHE A 652 -5.33 -15.40 -6.00
C PHE A 652 -6.43 -16.17 -5.25
N SER A 653 -6.08 -16.80 -4.11
CA SER A 653 -7.00 -17.62 -3.32
C SER A 653 -8.11 -16.78 -2.68
N MET A 654 -7.77 -15.62 -2.11
CA MET A 654 -8.74 -14.69 -1.51
C MET A 654 -9.71 -14.12 -2.54
N GLN A 655 -9.24 -13.80 -3.75
CA GLN A 655 -10.08 -13.32 -4.85
C GLN A 655 -11.05 -14.40 -5.32
N LEU A 656 -10.60 -15.66 -5.46
CA LEU A 656 -11.50 -16.78 -5.79
C LEU A 656 -12.50 -17.08 -4.67
N MET A 657 -12.14 -16.86 -3.40
CA MET A 657 -13.03 -17.05 -2.25
C MET A 657 -14.22 -16.08 -2.23
N GLN A 658 -14.20 -15.02 -3.03
CA GLN A 658 -15.39 -14.18 -3.27
C GLN A 658 -16.56 -14.96 -3.87
N MET A 659 -16.31 -15.97 -4.71
CA MET A 659 -17.38 -16.77 -5.34
C MET A 659 -18.18 -17.60 -4.31
N PRO A 660 -17.56 -18.37 -3.40
CA PRO A 660 -18.23 -18.94 -2.23
C PRO A 660 -18.97 -17.92 -1.36
N LEU A 661 -18.40 -16.72 -1.15
CA LEU A 661 -19.04 -15.65 -0.37
C LEU A 661 -20.28 -15.07 -1.06
N VAL A 662 -20.29 -14.94 -2.40
CA VAL A 662 -21.49 -14.60 -3.20
C VAL A 662 -22.53 -15.71 -3.09
N MET A 663 -22.13 -16.99 -3.13
CA MET A 663 -23.04 -18.11 -2.96
C MET A 663 -23.66 -18.12 -1.55
N PHE A 664 -22.87 -17.80 -0.52
CA PHE A 664 -23.32 -17.63 0.86
C PHE A 664 -24.27 -16.42 1.02
N SER A 665 -24.01 -15.29 0.37
CA SER A 665 -24.92 -14.13 0.40
C SER A 665 -26.27 -14.41 -0.26
N ARG A 666 -26.29 -15.32 -1.25
CA ARG A 666 -27.51 -15.83 -1.90
C ARG A 666 -28.23 -16.93 -1.09
N SER A 667 -27.65 -17.42 0.01
CA SER A 667 -28.25 -18.44 0.87
C SER A 667 -29.50 -17.98 1.62
N LYS A 668 -30.30 -18.94 2.11
CA LYS A 668 -31.53 -18.68 2.90
C LYS A 668 -31.29 -17.86 4.19
N LEU A 669 -30.05 -17.76 4.68
CA LEU A 669 -29.70 -17.00 5.90
C LEU A 669 -29.62 -15.49 5.68
N LEU A 670 -29.14 -15.05 4.52
CA LEU A 670 -28.93 -13.64 4.18
C LEU A 670 -30.00 -13.09 3.22
N LYS A 671 -30.71 -13.95 2.49
CA LYS A 671 -31.81 -13.58 1.58
C LYS A 671 -32.87 -12.73 2.30
N GLY A 672 -33.00 -11.47 1.88
CA GLY A 672 -33.95 -10.49 2.43
C GLY A 672 -33.44 -9.65 3.62
N ARG A 673 -32.18 -9.81 4.05
CA ARG A 673 -31.58 -9.06 5.18
C ARG A 673 -30.53 -8.04 4.71
N VAL A 674 -30.99 -6.98 4.01
CA VAL A 674 -30.16 -5.90 3.41
C VAL A 674 -29.05 -5.39 4.34
N VAL A 675 -29.40 -4.95 5.55
CA VAL A 675 -28.43 -4.40 6.52
C VAL A 675 -27.38 -5.43 6.94
N LEU A 676 -27.78 -6.69 7.16
CA LEU A 676 -26.85 -7.75 7.56
C LEU A 676 -25.89 -8.12 6.42
N GLY A 677 -26.37 -8.14 5.17
CA GLY A 677 -25.52 -8.33 4.00
C GLY A 677 -24.49 -7.22 3.84
N ASN A 678 -24.90 -5.95 3.98
CA ASN A 678 -23.98 -4.81 3.93
C ASN A 678 -22.94 -4.83 5.06
N VAL A 679 -23.32 -5.20 6.30
CA VAL A 679 -22.38 -5.40 7.41
C VAL A 679 -21.39 -6.54 7.12
N VAL A 680 -21.84 -7.68 6.60
CA VAL A 680 -20.96 -8.81 6.21
C VAL A 680 -20.01 -8.42 5.07
N PHE A 681 -20.49 -7.62 4.10
CA PHE A 681 -19.67 -7.05 3.03
C PHE A 681 -18.56 -6.16 3.60
N TRP A 682 -18.89 -5.17 4.44
CA TRP A 682 -17.91 -4.27 5.06
C TRP A 682 -16.92 -5.03 5.95
N LEU A 683 -17.35 -6.01 6.74
CA LEU A 683 -16.45 -6.86 7.54
C LEU A 683 -15.43 -7.61 6.65
N GLY A 684 -15.86 -8.13 5.50
CA GLY A 684 -14.95 -8.78 4.56
C GLY A 684 -13.95 -7.80 3.93
N LEU A 685 -14.38 -6.57 3.63
CA LEU A 685 -13.51 -5.50 3.11
C LEU A 685 -12.46 -5.06 4.15
N PHE A 686 -12.83 -4.93 5.43
CA PHE A 686 -11.92 -4.59 6.54
C PHE A 686 -10.82 -5.66 6.75
N ILE A 687 -11.18 -6.94 6.73
CA ILE A 687 -10.29 -8.03 7.15
C ILE A 687 -9.31 -8.43 6.05
N GLY A 688 -9.75 -8.49 4.79
CA GLY A 688 -8.97 -9.05 3.67
C GLY A 688 -7.58 -8.42 3.47
N PRO A 689 -7.48 -7.11 3.20
CA PRO A 689 -6.19 -6.43 2.98
C PRO A 689 -5.28 -6.49 4.21
N SER A 690 -5.86 -6.31 5.41
CA SER A 690 -5.14 -6.28 6.69
C SER A 690 -4.47 -7.63 6.99
N PHE A 691 -5.17 -8.72 6.72
CA PHE A 691 -4.64 -10.08 6.83
C PHE A 691 -3.57 -10.37 5.76
N LEU A 692 -3.76 -9.91 4.52
CA LEU A 692 -2.75 -10.07 3.46
C LEU A 692 -1.45 -9.32 3.77
N THR A 693 -1.52 -8.14 4.38
CA THR A 693 -0.32 -7.37 4.78
C THR A 693 0.40 -7.97 5.98
N SER A 694 -0.32 -8.57 6.94
CA SER A 694 0.28 -9.12 8.17
C SER A 694 0.96 -10.48 7.98
N LEU A 695 0.64 -11.20 6.90
CA LEU A 695 1.21 -12.52 6.59
C LEU A 695 2.62 -12.50 5.95
N ASP A 696 3.22 -11.33 5.69
CA ASP A 696 4.53 -11.29 5.03
C ASP A 696 5.65 -11.79 5.96
N SER A 697 6.30 -12.89 5.55
CA SER A 697 7.37 -13.52 6.29
C SER A 697 8.73 -13.26 5.64
N ASN A 698 9.45 -12.25 6.16
CA ASN A 698 10.87 -11.96 5.87
C ASN A 698 11.69 -13.26 5.70
N ALA A 699 12.47 -13.33 4.63
CA ALA A 699 13.23 -14.53 4.25
C ALA A 699 14.21 -15.00 5.33
N LEU A 700 14.82 -14.08 6.08
CA LEU A 700 15.79 -14.41 7.14
C LEU A 700 15.21 -15.31 8.24
N ASP A 701 13.99 -15.05 8.72
CA ASP A 701 13.35 -15.88 9.76
C ASP A 701 12.96 -17.26 9.23
N ARG A 702 12.77 -17.44 7.90
CA ARG A 702 12.64 -18.76 7.28
C ARG A 702 13.99 -19.48 7.17
N LEU A 703 15.03 -18.76 6.74
CA LEU A 703 16.39 -19.29 6.56
C LEU A 703 16.99 -19.81 7.88
N LEU A 704 16.88 -19.02 8.96
CA LEU A 704 17.41 -19.41 10.27
C LEU A 704 16.63 -20.56 10.94
N LYS A 705 15.38 -20.78 10.54
CA LYS A 705 14.56 -21.93 10.97
C LYS A 705 14.79 -23.18 10.13
N SER A 706 15.14 -23.03 8.84
CA SER A 706 15.33 -24.17 7.94
C SER A 706 16.71 -24.81 8.05
N LYS A 707 17.77 -24.01 8.28
CA LYS A 707 19.14 -24.53 8.41
C LYS A 707 20.05 -23.66 9.28
N LYS A 708 21.16 -24.24 9.72
CA LYS A 708 22.31 -23.48 10.23
C LYS A 708 23.03 -22.83 9.04
N VAL A 709 23.48 -21.59 9.25
CA VAL A 709 24.06 -20.73 8.22
C VAL A 709 25.34 -20.07 8.74
N GLY A 710 26.21 -19.65 7.82
CA GLY A 710 27.44 -18.93 8.14
C GLY A 710 27.26 -17.42 8.20
N PHE A 711 27.84 -16.79 9.22
CA PHE A 711 27.87 -15.33 9.42
C PHE A 711 29.30 -14.80 9.54
N TYR A 712 29.52 -13.52 9.26
CA TYR A 712 30.74 -12.84 9.67
C TYR A 712 30.55 -11.39 10.08
N ALA A 713 31.49 -10.86 10.86
CA ALA A 713 31.69 -9.43 11.06
C ALA A 713 33.16 -9.07 10.85
N GLY A 714 33.41 -7.95 10.15
CA GLY A 714 34.75 -7.43 9.86
C GLY A 714 35.15 -6.29 10.80
N ILE A 715 36.41 -6.27 11.24
CA ILE A 715 36.97 -5.24 12.13
C ILE A 715 38.33 -4.78 11.60
N ASP A 716 38.44 -3.49 11.32
CA ASP A 716 39.62 -2.81 10.77
C ASP A 716 40.56 -2.36 11.94
N PRO A 717 41.82 -2.83 12.05
CA PRO A 717 42.75 -2.48 13.14
C PRO A 717 43.27 -1.03 13.14
N THR A 718 42.36 -0.07 13.38
CA THR A 718 42.61 1.40 13.33
C THR A 718 43.11 2.03 14.64
N ALA A 719 43.30 1.21 15.66
CA ALA A 719 43.66 1.59 17.03
C ALA A 719 44.37 0.42 17.73
N PRO A 720 45.08 0.65 18.85
CA PRO A 720 45.73 -0.44 19.59
C PRO A 720 44.74 -1.41 20.27
N SER A 721 43.48 -1.01 20.46
CA SER A 721 42.45 -1.81 21.14
C SER A 721 41.08 -1.64 20.48
N LEU A 722 40.20 -2.62 20.70
CA LEU A 722 38.76 -2.48 20.55
C LEU A 722 38.18 -1.49 21.57
N HIS A 723 36.96 -1.02 21.29
CA HIS A 723 36.16 -0.17 22.17
C HIS A 723 34.71 -0.64 22.15
N LEU A 724 33.88 -0.18 23.10
CA LEU A 724 32.49 -0.65 23.28
C LEU A 724 31.65 -0.68 21.99
N GLY A 725 31.86 0.26 21.05
CA GLY A 725 31.22 0.26 19.72
C GLY A 725 31.51 -0.96 18.83
N HIS A 726 32.63 -1.65 19.01
CA HIS A 726 32.96 -2.89 18.28
C HIS A 726 32.34 -4.13 18.94
N LEU A 727 31.93 -4.04 20.22
CA LEU A 727 31.33 -5.16 20.93
C LEU A 727 29.95 -5.51 20.36
N LEU A 728 29.20 -4.55 19.82
CA LEU A 728 27.83 -4.79 19.38
C LEU A 728 27.69 -5.73 18.16
N PRO A 729 28.45 -5.56 17.05
CA PRO A 729 28.49 -6.58 15.98
C PRO A 729 28.99 -7.95 16.47
N LEU A 730 29.93 -7.96 17.42
CA LEU A 730 30.48 -9.19 17.99
C LEU A 730 29.46 -9.93 18.87
N MET A 731 28.64 -9.23 19.65
CA MET A 731 27.54 -9.83 20.42
C MET A 731 26.59 -10.63 19.53
N VAL A 732 26.27 -10.14 18.33
CA VAL A 732 25.43 -10.88 17.38
C VAL A 732 26.12 -12.19 16.95
N LEU A 733 27.43 -12.17 16.65
CA LEU A 733 28.18 -13.40 16.41
C LEU A 733 28.21 -14.33 17.62
N PHE A 734 28.35 -13.80 18.84
CA PHE A 734 28.38 -14.61 20.06
C PHE A 734 27.02 -15.28 20.32
N TRP A 735 25.89 -14.58 20.13
CA TRP A 735 24.55 -15.17 20.19
C TRP A 735 24.36 -16.27 19.14
N LEU A 736 24.74 -16.00 17.88
CA LEU A 736 24.60 -16.96 16.78
C LEU A 736 25.46 -18.22 16.99
N TYR A 737 26.66 -18.07 17.56
CA TYR A 737 27.51 -19.18 17.98
C TYR A 737 26.81 -20.08 19.01
N HIS A 738 26.22 -19.50 20.05
CA HIS A 738 25.48 -20.25 21.09
C HIS A 738 24.14 -20.84 20.58
N HIS A 739 23.68 -20.43 19.41
CA HIS A 739 22.56 -21.05 18.69
C HIS A 739 23.01 -22.00 17.57
N GLY A 740 24.27 -22.44 17.54
CA GLY A 740 24.74 -23.48 16.62
C GLY A 740 25.02 -23.02 15.18
N HIS A 741 25.16 -21.71 14.94
CA HIS A 741 25.51 -21.17 13.62
C HIS A 741 27.03 -21.08 13.42
N SER A 742 27.48 -21.15 12.17
CA SER A 742 28.91 -20.91 11.85
C SER A 742 29.17 -19.40 11.86
N VAL A 743 30.25 -18.96 12.49
CA VAL A 743 30.56 -17.54 12.69
C VAL A 743 32.03 -17.25 12.46
N VAL A 744 32.30 -16.15 11.77
CA VAL A 744 33.66 -15.70 11.43
C VAL A 744 33.88 -14.28 11.94
N SER A 745 34.91 -14.10 12.76
CA SER A 745 35.46 -12.78 13.05
C SER A 745 36.58 -12.52 12.05
N LEU A 746 36.44 -11.47 11.23
CA LEU A 746 37.47 -11.09 10.26
C LEU A 746 38.23 -9.86 10.77
N VAL A 747 39.56 -9.97 10.87
CA VAL A 747 40.45 -8.85 11.17
C VAL A 747 41.01 -8.30 9.86
N GLY A 748 40.83 -7.00 9.64
CA GLY A 748 41.11 -6.29 8.40
C GLY A 748 42.59 -5.93 8.19
N GLY A 749 43.51 -6.90 8.25
CA GLY A 749 44.95 -6.65 8.15
C GLY A 749 45.39 -5.98 6.83
N ALA A 750 44.69 -6.25 5.73
CA ALA A 750 44.91 -5.57 4.45
C ALA A 750 43.95 -4.39 4.22
N THR A 751 42.66 -4.51 4.60
CA THR A 751 41.68 -3.43 4.44
C THR A 751 42.03 -2.18 5.24
N ALA A 752 42.61 -2.31 6.44
CA ALA A 752 43.01 -1.15 7.25
C ALA A 752 44.11 -0.29 6.62
N ARG A 753 44.94 -0.88 5.74
CA ARG A 753 46.00 -0.19 4.98
C ARG A 753 45.42 0.77 3.94
N VAL A 754 44.22 0.46 3.43
CA VAL A 754 43.44 1.31 2.51
C VAL A 754 42.54 2.27 3.30
N GLY A 755 41.74 1.67 4.19
CA GLY A 755 40.89 2.32 5.16
C GLY A 755 39.48 2.69 4.68
N ASP A 756 38.48 2.26 5.45
CA ASP A 756 37.07 2.57 5.23
C ASP A 756 36.77 4.07 5.28
N PRO A 757 36.13 4.65 4.23
CA PRO A 757 35.61 6.02 4.21
C PRO A 757 34.21 6.15 4.83
N SER A 758 33.53 5.06 5.17
CA SER A 758 32.11 5.09 5.57
C SER A 758 31.85 5.95 6.81
N GLY A 759 30.83 6.81 6.72
CA GLY A 759 30.43 7.72 7.79
C GLY A 759 31.42 8.86 8.08
N ARG A 760 32.38 9.15 7.18
CA ARG A 760 33.38 10.22 7.37
C ARG A 760 33.38 11.22 6.22
N LEU A 761 33.65 12.49 6.55
CA LEU A 761 33.80 13.59 5.58
C LEU A 761 35.27 13.90 5.23
N THR A 762 36.22 13.33 5.97
CA THR A 762 37.67 13.57 5.80
C THR A 762 38.40 12.26 5.58
N SER A 763 39.44 12.28 4.74
CA SER A 763 40.31 11.14 4.46
C SER A 763 41.14 10.73 5.67
N ARG A 764 41.57 9.46 5.73
CA ARG A 764 42.45 8.97 6.81
C ARG A 764 43.88 9.50 6.65
N THR A 765 44.48 9.93 7.76
CA THR A 765 45.92 10.20 7.83
C THR A 765 46.70 8.89 7.66
N SER A 766 47.71 8.88 6.78
CA SER A 766 48.58 7.72 6.61
C SER A 766 49.25 7.36 7.94
N THR A 767 49.20 6.07 8.29
CA THR A 767 49.75 5.51 9.53
C THR A 767 50.84 4.51 9.15
N ALA A 768 52.00 4.56 9.81
CA ALA A 768 53.13 3.67 9.51
C ALA A 768 52.73 2.18 9.62
N GLU A 769 53.24 1.36 8.71
CA GLU A 769 52.91 -0.07 8.62
C GLU A 769 53.17 -0.82 9.93
N SER A 770 54.31 -0.55 10.58
CA SER A 770 54.65 -1.12 11.89
C SER A 770 53.64 -0.82 13.01
N VAL A 771 52.92 0.30 12.93
CA VAL A 771 51.84 0.64 13.88
C VAL A 771 50.55 -0.10 13.53
N GLN A 772 50.29 -0.32 12.24
CA GLN A 772 49.13 -1.12 11.80
C GLN A 772 49.30 -2.59 12.16
N ASP A 773 50.51 -3.15 11.98
CA ASP A 773 50.82 -4.53 12.34
C ASP A 773 50.76 -4.72 13.88
N ALA A 774 51.27 -3.77 14.67
CA ALA A 774 51.14 -3.79 16.13
C ALA A 774 49.67 -3.73 16.59
N ASN A 775 48.86 -2.84 16.00
CA ASN A 775 47.42 -2.76 16.25
C ASN A 775 46.71 -4.08 15.87
N PHE A 776 47.11 -4.70 14.75
CA PHE A 776 46.57 -5.99 14.31
C PHE A 776 46.86 -7.08 15.34
N THR A 777 48.11 -7.23 15.79
CA THR A 777 48.48 -8.24 16.80
C THR A 777 47.71 -8.05 18.10
N ALA A 778 47.60 -6.79 18.58
CA ALA A 778 46.85 -6.47 19.79
C ALA A 778 45.36 -6.79 19.66
N MET A 779 44.68 -6.33 18.59
CA MET A 779 43.26 -6.63 18.36
C MET A 779 42.99 -8.12 18.14
N HIS A 780 43.88 -8.85 17.44
CA HIS A 780 43.72 -10.28 17.22
C HIS A 780 43.82 -11.08 18.53
N ALA A 781 44.76 -10.72 19.41
CA ALA A 781 44.86 -11.30 20.75
C ALA A 781 43.63 -10.97 21.61
N GLN A 782 43.19 -9.71 21.60
CA GLN A 782 42.02 -9.24 22.35
C GLN A 782 40.72 -9.92 21.89
N LEU A 783 40.53 -10.12 20.58
CA LEU A 783 39.41 -10.91 20.03
C LEU A 783 39.46 -12.37 20.48
N GLY A 784 40.65 -12.97 20.52
CA GLY A 784 40.85 -14.32 21.04
C GLY A 784 40.40 -14.47 22.49
N GLN A 785 40.82 -13.54 23.36
CA GLN A 785 40.40 -13.50 24.76
C GLN A 785 38.89 -13.25 24.91
N LEU A 786 38.35 -12.27 24.18
CA LEU A 786 36.93 -11.91 24.22
C LEU A 786 36.04 -13.10 23.80
N TRP A 787 36.44 -13.88 22.79
CA TRP A 787 35.75 -15.12 22.43
C TRP A 787 35.81 -16.19 23.52
N SER A 788 36.94 -16.33 24.22
CA SER A 788 37.07 -17.26 25.34
C SER A 788 36.11 -16.87 26.48
N ASN A 789 36.09 -15.60 26.85
CA ASN A 789 35.18 -15.06 27.85
C ASN A 789 33.72 -15.25 27.41
N ALA A 790 33.38 -14.92 26.16
CA ALA A 790 32.02 -15.04 25.62
C ALA A 790 31.49 -16.48 25.68
N GLN A 791 32.35 -17.47 25.39
CA GLN A 791 31.99 -18.89 25.49
C GLN A 791 31.70 -19.29 26.95
N SER A 792 32.60 -18.98 27.89
CA SER A 792 32.38 -19.27 29.32
C SER A 792 31.16 -18.52 29.90
N TYR A 793 30.94 -17.28 29.47
CA TYR A 793 29.84 -16.43 29.90
C TYR A 793 28.49 -16.90 29.35
N GLY A 794 28.42 -17.42 28.12
CA GLY A 794 27.21 -18.04 27.58
C GLY A 794 26.83 -19.35 28.28
N LEU A 795 27.82 -20.22 28.57
CA LEU A 795 27.57 -21.47 29.31
C LEU A 795 26.97 -21.20 30.71
N LYS A 796 27.43 -20.14 31.40
CA LYS A 796 26.88 -19.68 32.70
C LYS A 796 25.39 -19.32 32.61
N HIS A 797 24.94 -18.77 31.49
CA HIS A 797 23.54 -18.36 31.24
C HIS A 797 22.67 -19.47 30.63
N GLY A 798 23.10 -20.73 30.73
CA GLY A 798 22.28 -21.89 30.40
C GLY A 798 22.35 -22.36 28.94
N HIS A 799 23.31 -21.87 28.15
CA HIS A 799 23.59 -22.42 26.83
C HIS A 799 24.37 -23.74 26.95
N GLU A 800 23.97 -24.77 26.20
CA GLU A 800 24.63 -26.09 26.24
C GLU A 800 25.87 -26.15 25.33
N GLU A 801 26.97 -26.73 25.81
CA GLU A 801 28.21 -26.89 25.03
C GLU A 801 28.01 -27.74 23.76
N ALA A 802 27.10 -28.73 23.81
CA ALA A 802 26.73 -29.55 22.66
C ALA A 802 25.95 -28.79 21.56
N SER A 803 25.45 -27.59 21.85
CA SER A 803 24.67 -26.76 20.93
C SER A 803 25.50 -25.67 20.22
N LEU A 804 26.79 -25.57 20.54
CA LEU A 804 27.69 -24.54 20.02
C LEU A 804 28.00 -24.74 18.52
N GLY A 805 28.07 -23.62 17.81
CA GLY A 805 28.44 -23.58 16.41
C GLY A 805 29.94 -23.69 16.15
N LYS A 806 30.36 -23.33 14.94
CA LYS A 806 31.79 -23.25 14.57
C LYS A 806 32.22 -21.78 14.62
N ARG A 807 33.24 -21.43 15.40
CA ARG A 807 33.88 -20.10 15.37
C ARG A 807 35.21 -20.12 14.64
N GLN A 808 35.49 -19.08 13.86
CA GLN A 808 36.79 -18.86 13.21
C GLN A 808 37.21 -17.40 13.35
N LEU A 809 38.52 -17.17 13.51
CA LEU A 809 39.15 -15.86 13.49
C LEU A 809 40.08 -15.84 12.27
N LEU A 810 39.79 -14.97 11.30
CA LEU A 810 40.51 -14.89 10.02
C LEU A 810 41.15 -13.51 9.85
N ASN A 811 42.10 -13.41 8.92
CA ASN A 811 42.79 -12.18 8.55
C ASN A 811 42.75 -12.01 7.02
N ASN A 812 42.15 -10.94 6.50
CA ASN A 812 42.04 -10.77 5.04
C ASN A 812 43.38 -10.56 4.32
N ALA A 813 44.46 -10.24 5.04
CA ALA A 813 45.80 -10.18 4.47
C ALA A 813 46.27 -11.52 3.88
N THR A 814 45.72 -12.67 4.32
CA THR A 814 46.12 -13.98 3.77
C THR A 814 45.64 -14.23 2.33
N TRP A 815 44.62 -13.51 1.86
CA TRP A 815 44.17 -13.56 0.45
C TRP A 815 44.36 -12.25 -0.29
N LEU A 816 44.12 -11.09 0.33
CA LEU A 816 44.25 -9.78 -0.33
C LEU A 816 45.70 -9.44 -0.69
N ASN A 817 46.71 -9.88 0.09
CA ASN A 817 48.12 -9.62 -0.26
C ASN A 817 48.60 -10.42 -1.48
N HIS A 818 47.86 -11.46 -1.89
CA HIS A 818 48.16 -12.30 -3.05
C HIS A 818 47.17 -12.08 -4.21
N LEU A 819 46.23 -11.14 -4.05
CA LEU A 819 45.19 -10.86 -5.05
C LEU A 819 45.78 -10.11 -6.25
N ASN A 820 45.78 -10.76 -7.42
CA ASN A 820 46.17 -10.12 -8.66
C ASN A 820 45.09 -9.09 -9.09
N VAL A 821 45.49 -7.86 -9.36
CA VAL A 821 44.59 -6.78 -9.79
C VAL A 821 43.83 -7.12 -11.07
N LEU A 822 44.41 -7.89 -11.99
CA LEU A 822 43.75 -8.32 -13.22
C LEU A 822 42.66 -9.35 -12.94
N ASP A 823 42.87 -10.26 -11.99
CA ASP A 823 41.84 -11.23 -11.59
C ASP A 823 40.70 -10.56 -10.83
N PHE A 824 41.01 -9.63 -9.94
CA PHE A 824 40.03 -8.79 -9.26
C PHE A 824 39.15 -8.01 -10.27
N LEU A 825 39.77 -7.31 -11.23
CA LEU A 825 39.06 -6.56 -12.27
C LEU A 825 38.25 -7.48 -13.21
N ARG A 826 38.80 -8.64 -13.60
CA ARG A 826 38.11 -9.63 -14.44
C ARG A 826 36.86 -10.19 -13.77
N THR A 827 36.95 -10.48 -12.47
CA THR A 827 35.93 -11.20 -11.69
C THR A 827 34.83 -10.26 -11.17
N MET A 828 35.20 -9.06 -10.71
CA MET A 828 34.27 -8.12 -10.06
C MET A 828 33.96 -6.87 -10.92
N GLY A 829 34.93 -6.41 -11.73
CA GLY A 829 34.86 -5.11 -12.42
C GLY A 829 33.73 -4.99 -13.44
N ASN A 830 33.31 -6.09 -14.07
CA ASN A 830 32.20 -6.09 -15.03
C ASN A 830 30.82 -5.99 -14.37
N GLY A 831 30.67 -6.46 -13.13
CA GLY A 831 29.43 -6.37 -12.37
C GLY A 831 29.23 -5.03 -11.67
N MET A 832 30.32 -4.43 -11.17
CA MET A 832 30.26 -3.24 -10.33
C MET A 832 30.17 -1.95 -11.16
N ARG A 833 28.95 -1.44 -11.34
CA ARG A 833 28.71 -0.21 -12.12
C ARG A 833 29.13 1.04 -11.35
N LEU A 834 30.13 1.75 -11.87
CA LEU A 834 30.68 3.01 -11.32
C LEU A 834 29.59 4.03 -10.92
N GLY A 835 28.59 4.27 -11.77
CA GLY A 835 27.49 5.20 -11.48
C GLY A 835 26.65 4.81 -10.26
N ALA A 836 26.44 3.49 -10.03
CA ALA A 836 25.72 3.01 -8.85
C ALA A 836 26.53 3.17 -7.57
N MET A 837 27.86 2.98 -7.64
CA MET A 837 28.77 3.22 -6.51
C MET A 837 28.86 4.70 -6.14
N LEU A 838 29.03 5.59 -7.13
CA LEU A 838 29.06 7.04 -6.93
C LEU A 838 27.73 7.59 -6.37
N GLY A 839 26.61 6.98 -6.76
CA GLY A 839 25.27 7.36 -6.27
C GLY A 839 24.96 6.97 -4.81
N ARG A 840 25.83 6.20 -4.13
CA ARG A 840 25.63 5.83 -2.71
C ARG A 840 25.84 7.04 -1.81
N ASP A 841 25.00 7.18 -0.78
CA ASP A 841 25.02 8.36 0.10
C ASP A 841 26.36 8.54 0.84
N THR A 842 27.11 7.48 1.16
CA THR A 842 28.45 7.58 1.76
C THR A 842 29.45 8.27 0.81
N VAL A 843 29.51 7.81 -0.44
CA VAL A 843 30.38 8.37 -1.48
C VAL A 843 29.93 9.79 -1.85
N ARG A 844 28.63 9.98 -2.13
CA ARG A 844 28.08 11.28 -2.52
C ARG A 844 28.28 12.34 -1.43
N ASN A 845 27.98 12.05 -0.16
CA ASN A 845 28.19 13.02 0.92
C ASN A 845 29.67 13.38 1.10
N LYS A 846 30.62 12.43 0.96
CA LYS A 846 32.05 12.76 1.05
C LYS A 846 32.53 13.60 -0.15
N MET A 847 32.01 13.34 -1.35
CA MET A 847 32.31 14.14 -2.55
C MET A 847 31.68 15.55 -2.52
N GLU A 848 30.47 15.71 -1.99
CA GLU A 848 29.74 16.99 -1.95
C GLU A 848 30.11 17.89 -0.76
N LYS A 849 30.44 17.29 0.40
CA LYS A 849 30.57 18.01 1.69
C LYS A 849 31.90 17.76 2.41
N GLY A 850 32.74 16.89 1.86
CA GLY A 850 34.02 16.47 2.44
C GLY A 850 35.22 16.96 1.65
N ASP A 851 36.36 16.30 1.84
CA ASP A 851 37.62 16.55 1.13
C ASP A 851 37.72 15.83 -0.24
N GLY A 852 36.62 15.26 -0.73
CA GLY A 852 36.59 14.39 -1.91
C GLY A 852 36.82 12.93 -1.55
N MET A 853 36.98 12.07 -2.56
CA MET A 853 37.24 10.64 -2.36
C MET A 853 38.43 10.19 -3.20
N SER A 854 39.40 9.56 -2.55
CA SER A 854 40.55 8.97 -3.23
C SER A 854 40.18 7.65 -3.94
N PHE A 855 40.93 7.25 -4.96
CA PHE A 855 40.73 5.96 -5.62
C PHE A 855 40.87 4.76 -4.67
N ALA A 856 41.77 4.86 -3.69
CA ALA A 856 41.97 3.84 -2.66
C ALA A 856 40.70 3.66 -1.80
N GLU A 857 40.18 4.75 -1.23
CA GLU A 857 38.93 4.73 -0.45
C GLU A 857 37.72 4.32 -1.30
N PHE A 858 37.66 4.74 -2.56
CA PHE A 858 36.61 4.33 -3.50
C PHE A 858 36.61 2.82 -3.78
N THR A 859 37.80 2.19 -3.73
CA THR A 859 37.98 0.74 -3.95
C THR A 859 37.72 -0.08 -2.67
N TYR A 860 37.75 0.55 -1.49
CA TYR A 860 37.55 -0.15 -0.21
C TYR A 860 36.28 -1.03 -0.14
N PRO A 861 35.07 -0.59 -0.57
CA PRO A 861 33.87 -1.42 -0.52
C PRO A 861 33.96 -2.67 -1.41
N LEU A 862 34.81 -2.63 -2.45
CA LEU A 862 35.07 -3.75 -3.35
C LEU A 862 36.05 -4.77 -2.74
N LEU A 863 36.98 -4.32 -1.90
CA LEU A 863 37.84 -5.22 -1.11
C LEU A 863 37.04 -5.94 -0.03
N GLN A 864 36.17 -5.21 0.69
CA GLN A 864 35.22 -5.81 1.66
C GLN A 864 34.23 -6.79 0.98
N ALA A 865 33.85 -6.51 -0.27
CA ALA A 865 33.07 -7.44 -1.08
C ALA A 865 33.86 -8.70 -1.48
N TRP A 866 35.16 -8.57 -1.76
CA TRP A 866 36.04 -9.70 -2.05
C TRP A 866 36.25 -10.61 -0.83
N ASP A 867 36.38 -10.01 0.36
CA ASP A 867 36.42 -10.74 1.63
C ASP A 867 35.15 -11.59 1.81
N TRP A 868 33.97 -11.02 1.54
CA TRP A 868 32.73 -11.79 1.58
C TRP A 868 32.75 -12.92 0.53
N TRP A 869 33.16 -12.66 -0.71
CA TRP A 869 33.22 -13.70 -1.74
C TRP A 869 34.07 -14.91 -1.32
N HIS A 870 35.27 -14.65 -0.78
CA HIS A 870 36.15 -15.71 -0.27
C HIS A 870 35.48 -16.50 0.87
N MET A 871 34.89 -15.82 1.86
CA MET A 871 34.18 -16.49 2.96
C MET A 871 32.87 -17.19 2.54
N TYR A 872 32.17 -16.68 1.54
CA TYR A 872 30.96 -17.30 0.98
C TYR A 872 31.31 -18.65 0.33
N ARG A 873 32.35 -18.66 -0.51
CA ARG A 873 32.84 -19.86 -1.20
C ARG A 873 33.50 -20.88 -0.27
N GLU A 874 34.44 -20.45 0.57
CA GLU A 874 35.34 -21.36 1.30
C GLU A 874 34.88 -21.67 2.73
N HIS A 875 34.02 -20.81 3.30
CA HIS A 875 33.53 -20.94 4.68
C HIS A 875 31.99 -21.04 4.79
N GLY A 876 31.26 -21.00 3.68
CA GLY A 876 29.79 -21.07 3.65
C GLY A 876 29.11 -19.87 4.30
N VAL A 877 29.77 -18.70 4.30
CA VAL A 877 29.29 -17.49 4.97
C VAL A 877 28.29 -16.74 4.10
N GLN A 878 27.01 -16.87 4.47
CA GLN A 878 25.88 -16.31 3.74
C GLN A 878 25.51 -14.89 4.21
N ILE A 879 25.89 -14.49 5.43
CA ILE A 879 25.39 -13.25 6.05
C ILE A 879 26.53 -12.37 6.57
N GLN A 880 26.57 -11.11 6.14
CA GLN A 880 27.45 -10.10 6.71
C GLN A 880 26.75 -9.31 7.81
N ILE A 881 27.45 -9.13 8.94
CA ILE A 881 27.04 -8.28 10.06
C ILE A 881 27.99 -7.07 10.15
N GLY A 882 27.43 -5.88 10.37
CA GLY A 882 28.19 -4.66 10.63
C GLY A 882 27.36 -3.59 11.35
N GLY A 883 27.97 -2.45 11.70
CA GLY A 883 27.21 -1.28 12.16
C GLY A 883 26.35 -0.67 11.04
N SER A 884 25.39 0.19 11.37
CA SER A 884 24.57 0.85 10.34
C SER A 884 25.35 1.80 9.41
N ASP A 885 26.56 2.20 9.80
CA ASP A 885 27.53 2.86 8.91
C ASP A 885 28.10 1.94 7.82
N GLN A 886 28.16 0.63 8.05
CA GLN A 886 28.59 -0.37 7.07
C GLN A 886 27.54 -0.69 6.01
N TYR A 887 26.31 -0.18 6.11
CA TYR A 887 25.21 -0.51 5.20
C TYR A 887 25.60 -0.39 3.72
N GLY A 888 26.29 0.70 3.34
CA GLY A 888 26.72 0.92 1.95
C GLY A 888 27.74 -0.11 1.44
N ASN A 889 28.61 -0.61 2.31
CA ASN A 889 29.61 -1.63 1.99
C ASN A 889 28.99 -3.04 1.98
N ILE A 890 28.05 -3.32 2.89
CA ILE A 890 27.32 -4.58 2.94
C ILE A 890 26.47 -4.77 1.67
N ILE A 891 25.76 -3.74 1.21
CA ILE A 891 25.04 -3.80 -0.07
C ILE A 891 26.02 -4.00 -1.24
N ALA A 892 27.21 -3.37 -1.22
CA ALA A 892 28.26 -3.63 -2.20
C ALA A 892 28.68 -5.10 -2.25
N GLY A 893 28.93 -5.70 -1.08
CA GLY A 893 29.27 -7.09 -0.93
C GLY A 893 28.17 -8.03 -1.42
N MET A 894 26.92 -7.75 -1.08
CA MET A 894 25.76 -8.54 -1.54
C MET A 894 25.61 -8.51 -3.07
N ASP A 895 25.70 -7.32 -3.69
CA ASP A 895 25.64 -7.16 -5.14
C ASP A 895 26.81 -7.90 -5.85
N ALA A 896 28.02 -7.79 -5.28
CA ALA A 896 29.23 -8.39 -5.83
C ALA A 896 29.27 -9.91 -5.68
N VAL A 897 29.03 -10.45 -4.47
CA VAL A 897 28.95 -11.90 -4.23
C VAL A 897 27.88 -12.51 -5.13
N LYS A 898 26.74 -11.85 -5.29
CA LYS A 898 25.68 -12.29 -6.20
C LYS A 898 26.15 -12.31 -7.66
N HIS A 899 26.78 -11.24 -8.14
CA HIS A 899 27.33 -11.19 -9.50
C HIS A 899 28.39 -12.28 -9.74
N ILE A 900 29.33 -12.45 -8.81
CA ILE A 900 30.44 -13.39 -8.96
C ILE A 900 29.90 -14.82 -8.95
N ALA A 901 29.05 -15.22 -7.99
CA ALA A 901 28.44 -16.55 -7.97
C ALA A 901 27.63 -16.89 -9.23
N GLN A 902 27.05 -15.88 -9.90
CA GLN A 902 26.31 -16.07 -11.15
C GLN A 902 27.19 -16.10 -12.40
N THR A 903 28.43 -15.61 -12.34
CA THR A 903 29.35 -15.50 -13.49
C THR A 903 30.61 -16.34 -13.38
N SER A 904 30.91 -16.88 -12.19
CA SER A 904 32.04 -17.77 -11.92
C SER A 904 31.85 -19.11 -12.62
N THR A 905 32.76 -19.47 -13.54
CA THR A 905 32.84 -20.80 -14.16
C THR A 905 33.45 -21.87 -13.24
N ASP A 906 33.37 -21.69 -11.92
CA ASP A 906 33.83 -22.69 -10.93
C ASP A 906 32.86 -23.88 -10.91
N SER A 907 33.37 -25.09 -10.71
CA SER A 907 32.54 -26.32 -10.66
C SER A 907 31.53 -26.37 -9.50
N GLN A 908 31.59 -25.43 -8.56
CA GLN A 908 30.61 -25.23 -7.48
C GLN A 908 29.42 -24.34 -7.91
N GLN A 909 29.40 -23.82 -9.14
CA GLN A 909 28.33 -22.96 -9.64
C GLN A 909 26.96 -23.67 -9.64
N GLU A 910 26.91 -24.97 -9.97
CA GLU A 910 25.68 -25.78 -9.97
C GLU A 910 25.10 -25.98 -8.55
N ASP A 911 25.95 -25.93 -7.50
CA ASP A 911 25.49 -26.00 -6.11
C ASP A 911 24.81 -24.70 -5.68
N TRP A 912 25.26 -23.55 -6.19
CA TRP A 912 24.69 -22.24 -5.83
C TRP A 912 23.49 -21.83 -6.70
N LEU A 913 23.45 -22.22 -7.98
CA LEU A 913 22.43 -21.76 -8.93
C LEU A 913 21.27 -22.74 -9.11
N ASP A 914 20.06 -22.18 -9.25
CA ASP A 914 18.85 -22.87 -9.69
C ASP A 914 18.90 -23.21 -11.20
N ASP A 915 17.91 -23.96 -11.66
CA ASP A 915 17.76 -24.39 -13.07
C ASP A 915 17.66 -23.21 -14.08
N VAL A 916 17.58 -21.96 -13.59
CA VAL A 916 17.44 -20.73 -14.36
C VAL A 916 18.69 -19.83 -14.21
N GLY A 917 19.77 -20.32 -13.60
CA GLY A 917 21.03 -19.59 -13.43
C GLY A 917 20.99 -18.48 -12.36
N ARG A 918 20.10 -18.58 -11.38
CA ARG A 918 19.99 -17.63 -10.26
C ARG A 918 20.36 -18.31 -8.94
N ILE A 919 20.88 -17.57 -7.98
CA ILE A 919 21.23 -18.16 -6.68
C ILE A 919 19.96 -18.70 -6.00
N LYS A 920 20.01 -19.97 -5.57
CA LYS A 920 18.92 -20.67 -4.87
C LYS A 920 18.43 -19.83 -3.67
N GLU A 921 17.11 -19.83 -3.38
CA GLU A 921 16.51 -18.92 -2.38
C GLU A 921 17.13 -19.08 -0.98
N ASP A 922 17.61 -20.27 -0.64
CA ASP A 922 18.28 -20.59 0.64
C ASP A 922 19.80 -20.31 0.62
N LEU A 923 20.36 -19.89 -0.51
CA LEU A 923 21.76 -19.54 -0.70
C LEU A 923 22.02 -18.05 -0.92
N VAL A 924 20.98 -17.23 -1.13
CA VAL A 924 21.11 -15.79 -1.37
C VAL A 924 21.92 -15.09 -0.26
N PRO A 925 22.98 -14.31 -0.59
CA PRO A 925 23.72 -13.54 0.41
C PRO A 925 22.84 -12.44 1.03
N MET A 926 22.94 -12.22 2.34
CA MET A 926 22.12 -11.23 3.06
C MET A 926 22.95 -10.33 3.99
N GLY A 927 22.52 -9.09 4.16
CA GLY A 927 23.14 -8.14 5.10
C GLY A 927 22.32 -7.94 6.37
N LEU A 928 22.99 -7.81 7.51
CA LEU A 928 22.40 -7.43 8.80
C LEU A 928 23.18 -6.26 9.41
N THR A 929 22.51 -5.16 9.73
CA THR A 929 23.14 -4.00 10.38
C THR A 929 22.66 -3.81 11.81
N VAL A 930 23.58 -3.70 12.76
CA VAL A 930 23.27 -3.32 14.15
C VAL A 930 23.17 -1.80 14.30
N PRO A 931 22.32 -1.29 15.22
CA PRO A 931 22.22 0.15 15.45
C PRO A 931 23.54 0.75 15.94
N LEU A 932 23.87 1.96 15.51
CA LEU A 932 25.00 2.69 16.05
C LEU A 932 24.73 3.10 17.51
N LEU A 933 25.69 2.80 18.39
CA LEU A 933 25.68 3.34 19.74
C LEU A 933 25.93 4.85 19.68
N THR A 934 25.00 5.61 20.23
CA THR A 934 25.07 7.07 20.35
C THR A 934 24.92 7.49 21.80
N THR A 935 25.59 8.58 22.18
CA THR A 935 25.35 9.30 23.43
C THR A 935 23.96 9.94 23.43
N ALA A 936 23.53 10.48 24.58
CA ALA A 936 22.33 11.33 24.66
C ALA A 936 22.44 12.63 23.84
N SER A 937 23.65 13.05 23.43
CA SER A 937 23.90 14.14 22.48
C SER A 937 23.80 13.71 21.00
N GLY A 938 23.57 12.42 20.72
CA GLY A 938 23.54 11.85 19.37
C GLY A 938 24.92 11.54 18.77
N GLU A 939 26.01 11.74 19.52
CA GLU A 939 27.38 11.48 19.05
C GLU A 939 27.68 9.97 19.10
N LYS A 940 28.27 9.44 18.03
CA LYS A 940 28.71 8.04 17.96
C LYS A 940 29.81 7.78 19.01
N PHE A 941 29.77 6.62 19.67
CA PHE A 941 30.91 6.15 20.47
C PHE A 941 32.06 5.70 19.55
N GLY A 942 33.22 6.35 19.65
CA GLY A 942 34.42 5.93 18.93
C GLY A 942 35.59 6.92 18.96
N LYS A 943 36.77 6.44 18.55
CA LYS A 943 38.05 7.17 18.58
C LYS A 943 37.95 8.57 17.95
N SER A 944 37.28 8.69 16.79
CA SER A 944 37.14 9.94 16.05
C SER A 944 36.32 11.02 16.75
N ALA A 945 35.47 10.66 17.72
CA ALA A 945 34.66 11.59 18.51
C ALA A 945 35.30 11.91 19.89
N GLY A 946 36.49 11.36 20.19
CA GLY A 946 37.19 11.58 21.46
C GLY A 946 36.52 10.94 22.70
N ASN A 947 35.43 10.19 22.51
CA ASN A 947 34.59 9.60 23.56
C ASN A 947 34.73 8.07 23.68
N ALA A 948 35.80 7.48 23.13
CA ALA A 948 36.00 6.04 23.08
C ALA A 948 36.22 5.45 24.48
N VAL A 949 35.41 4.45 24.83
CA VAL A 949 35.58 3.59 26.01
C VAL A 949 36.23 2.30 25.53
N TRP A 950 37.50 2.11 25.86
CA TRP A 950 38.31 0.99 25.37
C TRP A 950 38.00 -0.31 26.12
N LEU A 951 38.28 -1.45 25.49
CA LEU A 951 38.14 -2.79 26.07
C LEU A 951 39.48 -3.36 26.59
N ASP A 952 40.52 -2.53 26.60
CA ASP A 952 41.85 -2.84 27.12
C ASP A 952 42.03 -2.14 28.48
N SER A 953 42.41 -2.91 29.48
CA SER A 953 42.55 -2.48 30.87
C SER A 953 43.61 -1.39 31.08
N ASP A 954 44.64 -1.33 30.25
CA ASP A 954 45.71 -0.32 30.32
C ASP A 954 45.23 1.02 29.73
N MET A 955 44.24 0.99 28.83
CA MET A 955 43.63 2.18 28.21
C MET A 955 42.38 2.68 28.95
N THR A 956 41.61 1.78 29.55
CA THR A 956 40.43 2.08 30.36
C THR A 956 40.35 1.03 31.46
N SER A 957 40.63 1.45 32.70
CA SER A 957 40.66 0.51 33.83
C SER A 957 39.32 -0.20 34.00
N ALA A 958 39.34 -1.43 34.52
CA ALA A 958 38.10 -2.17 34.83
C ALA A 958 37.14 -1.34 35.70
N PHE A 959 37.67 -0.59 36.67
CA PHE A 959 36.94 0.33 37.53
C PHE A 959 36.30 1.49 36.75
N ASP A 960 36.99 2.08 35.77
CA ASP A 960 36.48 3.16 34.94
C ASP A 960 35.43 2.68 33.92
N LEU A 961 35.63 1.48 33.33
CA LEU A 961 34.68 0.83 32.44
C LEU A 961 33.38 0.50 33.19
N TYR A 962 33.49 -0.10 34.38
CA TYR A 962 32.35 -0.34 35.27
C TYR A 962 31.65 0.97 35.64
N GLY A 963 32.43 1.98 36.06
CA GLY A 963 31.93 3.30 36.42
C GLY A 963 31.26 4.04 35.25
N PHE A 964 31.72 3.82 34.01
CA PHE A 964 31.09 4.35 32.80
C PHE A 964 29.71 3.73 32.56
N LEU A 965 29.61 2.40 32.59
CA LEU A 965 28.35 1.69 32.42
C LEU A 965 27.36 2.00 33.58
N LEU A 966 27.87 2.17 34.80
CA LEU A 966 27.09 2.58 35.98
C LEU A 966 26.44 3.98 35.82
N ARG A 967 27.05 4.85 35.00
CA ARG A 967 26.54 6.20 34.67
C ARG A 967 25.48 6.21 33.57
N SER A 968 25.16 5.06 32.95
CA SER A 968 24.08 4.96 31.95
C SER A 968 22.76 5.56 32.49
N SER A 969 21.99 6.14 31.57
CA SER A 969 20.67 6.69 31.90
C SER A 969 19.68 5.57 32.27
N ASP A 970 18.59 5.92 32.94
CA ASP A 970 17.51 4.97 33.25
C ASP A 970 16.72 4.55 32.00
N GLU A 971 16.80 5.34 30.92
CA GLU A 971 16.18 5.07 29.62
C GLU A 971 17.05 4.12 28.77
N ASP A 972 18.38 4.25 28.86
CA ASP A 972 19.34 3.45 28.08
C ASP A 972 19.63 2.08 28.70
N VAL A 973 19.56 1.94 30.04
CA VAL A 973 20.06 0.74 30.72
C VAL A 973 19.36 -0.55 30.29
N GLU A 974 18.04 -0.52 30.07
CA GLU A 974 17.29 -1.68 29.57
C GLU A 974 17.72 -2.06 28.15
N ARG A 975 17.93 -1.05 27.29
CA ARG A 975 18.43 -1.25 25.93
C ARG A 975 19.83 -1.85 25.96
N TYR A 976 20.73 -1.33 26.79
CA TYR A 976 22.10 -1.84 26.90
C TYR A 976 22.17 -3.26 27.48
N LEU A 977 21.31 -3.61 28.44
CA LEU A 977 21.20 -5.00 28.92
C LEU A 977 20.84 -5.95 27.77
N LYS A 978 19.86 -5.59 26.94
CA LYS A 978 19.43 -6.38 25.76
C LYS A 978 20.49 -6.44 24.65
N LEU A 979 21.36 -5.45 24.54
CA LEU A 979 22.37 -5.36 23.47
C LEU A 979 23.73 -5.98 23.82
N PHE A 980 24.11 -6.07 25.10
CA PHE A 980 25.47 -6.44 25.52
C PHE A 980 25.59 -7.64 26.47
N THR A 981 24.49 -8.29 26.85
CA THR A 981 24.52 -9.41 27.80
C THR A 981 23.84 -10.65 27.24
N PHE A 982 24.05 -11.81 27.89
CA PHE A 982 23.27 -13.03 27.64
C PHE A 982 22.06 -13.18 28.58
N ILE A 983 21.74 -12.15 29.37
CA ILE A 983 20.66 -12.23 30.37
C ILE A 983 19.31 -12.42 29.66
N PRO A 984 18.49 -13.42 30.04
CA PRO A 984 17.16 -13.60 29.50
C PRO A 984 16.27 -12.37 29.66
N THR A 985 15.48 -12.03 28.63
CA THR A 985 14.59 -10.85 28.63
C THR A 985 13.60 -10.84 29.81
N SER A 986 13.21 -12.01 30.31
CA SER A 986 12.38 -12.16 31.52
C SER A 986 13.08 -11.66 32.78
N GLU A 987 14.37 -11.98 32.96
CA GLU A 987 15.19 -11.51 34.08
C GLU A 987 15.50 -10.00 33.94
N ILE A 988 15.81 -9.52 32.73
CA ILE A 988 15.94 -8.07 32.45
C ILE A 988 14.65 -7.35 32.89
N THR A 989 13.48 -7.88 32.55
CA THR A 989 12.18 -7.30 32.94
C THR A 989 11.99 -7.28 34.46
N ALA A 990 12.36 -8.35 35.16
CA ALA A 990 12.29 -8.43 36.61
C ALA A 990 13.25 -7.43 37.30
N VAL A 991 14.47 -7.28 36.80
CA VAL A 991 15.46 -6.33 37.30
C VAL A 991 15.01 -4.89 37.03
N MET A 992 14.45 -4.59 35.86
CA MET A 992 13.88 -3.28 35.54
C MET A 992 12.67 -2.94 36.42
N ALA A 993 11.83 -3.91 36.77
CA ALA A 993 10.74 -3.70 37.74
C ALA A 993 11.29 -3.34 39.14
N GLN A 994 12.34 -4.04 39.61
CA GLN A 994 13.01 -3.68 40.87
C GLN A 994 13.70 -2.32 40.82
N HIS A 995 14.31 -1.97 39.68
CA HIS A 995 14.95 -0.67 39.47
C HIS A 995 13.92 0.46 39.43
N LYS A 996 12.76 0.25 38.80
CA LYS A 996 11.65 1.23 38.78
C LYS A 996 11.04 1.45 40.18
N ALA A 997 11.07 0.44 41.05
CA ALA A 997 10.64 0.57 42.44
C ALA A 997 11.64 1.35 43.32
N ASP A 998 12.93 1.30 43.03
CA ASP A 998 13.97 2.07 43.71
C ASP A 998 15.12 2.47 42.75
N PRO A 999 14.94 3.55 41.95
CA PRO A 999 15.93 3.97 40.97
C PRO A 999 17.23 4.46 41.63
N GLY A 1000 17.15 4.92 42.87
CA GLY A 1000 18.29 5.42 43.65
C GLY A 1000 19.37 4.35 43.85
N LYS A 1001 18.99 3.07 43.95
CA LYS A 1001 19.94 1.95 44.07
C LYS A 1001 20.72 1.66 42.78
N ARG A 1002 20.24 2.06 41.59
CA ARG A 1002 20.87 1.76 40.28
C ARG A 1002 21.13 0.27 40.04
N LYS A 1003 20.17 -0.58 40.40
CA LYS A 1003 20.28 -2.04 40.30
C LYS A 1003 20.57 -2.50 38.88
N ALA A 1004 19.82 -1.97 37.91
CA ALA A 1004 19.97 -2.34 36.50
C ALA A 1004 21.35 -1.93 35.95
N GLN A 1005 21.86 -0.76 36.32
CA GLN A 1005 23.17 -0.29 35.86
C GLN A 1005 24.33 -1.08 36.51
N HIS A 1006 24.21 -1.48 37.78
CA HIS A 1006 25.21 -2.34 38.43
C HIS A 1006 25.24 -3.76 37.84
N LEU A 1007 24.10 -4.28 37.39
CA LEU A 1007 24.02 -5.53 36.64
C LEU A 1007 24.73 -5.39 35.30
N LEU A 1008 24.29 -4.43 34.46
CA LEU A 1008 24.90 -4.12 33.16
C LEU A 1008 26.42 -3.96 33.25
N ALA A 1009 26.89 -3.16 34.21
CA ALA A 1009 28.30 -2.87 34.38
C ALA A 1009 29.12 -4.13 34.72
N GLY A 1010 28.59 -5.03 35.54
CA GLY A 1010 29.29 -6.27 35.91
C GLY A 1010 29.25 -7.33 34.81
N GLU A 1011 28.13 -7.49 34.11
CA GLU A 1011 27.98 -8.50 33.05
C GLU A 1011 28.83 -8.17 31.81
N VAL A 1012 28.88 -6.90 31.41
CA VAL A 1012 29.76 -6.46 30.31
C VAL A 1012 31.23 -6.56 30.72
N LEU A 1013 31.55 -6.30 32.00
CA LEU A 1013 32.92 -6.44 32.50
C LEU A 1013 33.35 -7.91 32.56
N GLU A 1014 32.45 -8.82 32.93
CA GLU A 1014 32.69 -10.27 32.92
C GLU A 1014 32.94 -10.79 31.50
N LEU A 1015 32.19 -10.30 30.52
CA LEU A 1015 32.43 -10.58 29.11
C LEU A 1015 33.79 -10.02 28.63
N VAL A 1016 34.17 -8.81 29.02
CA VAL A 1016 35.37 -8.12 28.49
C VAL A 1016 36.67 -8.53 29.18
N HIS A 1017 36.68 -8.63 30.51
CA HIS A 1017 37.88 -8.92 31.32
C HIS A 1017 37.81 -10.25 32.10
N GLY A 1018 36.72 -11.01 31.98
CA GLY A 1018 36.53 -12.25 32.72
C GLY A 1018 35.89 -12.04 34.09
N LYS A 1019 35.40 -13.14 34.66
CA LYS A 1019 34.58 -13.14 35.87
C LYS A 1019 35.29 -12.59 37.11
N GLU A 1020 36.53 -12.98 37.35
CA GLU A 1020 37.30 -12.62 38.55
C GLU A 1020 37.45 -11.09 38.66
N VAL A 1021 37.95 -10.44 37.59
CA VAL A 1021 38.09 -8.98 37.49
C VAL A 1021 36.74 -8.27 37.65
N ALA A 1022 35.67 -8.86 37.12
CA ALA A 1022 34.33 -8.29 37.21
C ALA A 1022 33.75 -8.33 38.63
N ASP A 1023 33.92 -9.45 39.34
CA ASP A 1023 33.46 -9.61 40.72
C ASP A 1023 34.29 -8.76 41.70
N GLU A 1024 35.61 -8.66 41.52
CA GLU A 1024 36.48 -7.75 42.29
C GLU A 1024 36.08 -6.28 42.10
N THR A 1025 35.94 -5.85 40.85
CA THR A 1025 35.56 -4.45 40.53
C THR A 1025 34.15 -4.12 41.04
N ARG A 1026 33.22 -5.07 40.93
CA ARG A 1026 31.86 -4.95 41.47
C ARG A 1026 31.89 -4.79 43.00
N ALA A 1027 32.74 -5.55 43.70
CA ALA A 1027 32.93 -5.42 45.15
C ALA A 1027 33.56 -4.07 45.54
N GLU A 1028 34.55 -3.57 44.79
CA GLU A 1028 35.16 -2.25 45.03
C GLU A 1028 34.14 -1.11 44.88
N HIS A 1029 33.33 -1.11 43.82
CA HIS A 1029 32.25 -0.13 43.63
C HIS A 1029 31.16 -0.21 44.71
N GLN A 1030 30.91 -1.39 45.28
CA GLN A 1030 29.97 -1.56 46.40
C GLN A 1030 30.57 -1.08 47.73
N ALA A 1031 31.84 -1.40 48.00
CA ALA A 1031 32.56 -0.95 49.20
C ALA A 1031 32.66 0.58 49.27
N LEU A 1032 32.97 1.25 48.16
CA LEU A 1032 32.98 2.73 48.08
C LEU A 1032 31.61 3.37 48.29
N ARG A 1033 30.52 2.59 48.19
CA ARG A 1033 29.15 3.05 48.40
C ARG A 1033 28.66 2.80 49.82
N ALA A 1034 29.18 1.76 50.49
CA ALA A 1034 28.93 1.47 51.90
C ALA A 1034 29.86 2.33 52.79
N SER A 1035 29.33 3.43 53.34
CA SER A 1035 30.13 4.42 54.09
C SER A 1035 30.50 4.00 55.52
N SER A 1036 30.98 2.77 55.74
CA SER A 1036 31.44 2.31 57.06
C SER A 1036 32.95 2.44 57.22
N LEU A 1037 33.40 2.78 58.44
CA LEU A 1037 34.83 2.93 58.75
C LEU A 1037 35.60 1.60 58.55
N ALA A 1038 34.95 0.47 58.82
CA ALA A 1038 35.54 -0.86 58.68
C ALA A 1038 35.96 -1.17 57.23
N ALA A 1039 35.13 -0.82 56.24
CA ALA A 1039 35.43 -1.06 54.82
C ALA A 1039 36.58 -0.18 54.29
N LEU A 1040 36.76 1.01 54.85
CA LEU A 1040 37.85 1.94 54.49
C LEU A 1040 39.18 1.58 55.17
N THR A 1041 39.12 0.99 56.38
CA THR A 1041 40.30 0.65 57.18
C THR A 1041 40.88 -0.72 56.82
N GLN A 1042 40.05 -1.72 56.45
CA GLN A 1042 40.52 -3.07 56.08
C GLN A 1042 41.36 -3.16 54.79
N GLN A 1043 41.58 -2.06 54.07
CA GLN A 1043 42.64 -1.96 53.06
C GLN A 1043 44.02 -1.76 53.73
N GLU A 1044 44.50 -2.77 54.43
CA GLU A 1044 45.89 -2.83 54.94
C GLU A 1044 46.79 -3.72 54.06
N GLU A 1045 48.04 -3.26 53.98
CA GLU A 1045 49.22 -3.86 53.30
C GLU A 1045 49.12 -4.33 51.84
N PRO A 1046 49.79 -3.64 50.89
CA PRO A 1046 50.16 -4.28 49.63
C PRO A 1046 51.30 -5.28 49.88
N THR A 1047 51.01 -6.57 49.75
CA THR A 1047 52.06 -7.61 49.70
C THR A 1047 53.04 -7.28 48.57
N GLU A 1048 54.35 -7.40 48.80
CA GLU A 1048 55.42 -6.86 47.92
C GLU A 1048 55.56 -7.50 46.51
N GLN A 1049 54.56 -8.22 46.01
CA GLN A 1049 54.58 -8.91 44.72
C GLN A 1049 53.35 -8.59 43.87
N THR A 1050 53.22 -7.34 43.39
CA THR A 1050 52.46 -6.98 42.16
C THR A 1050 52.78 -5.54 41.72
N GLY A 1051 53.97 -5.33 41.16
CA GLY A 1051 54.38 -4.04 40.64
C GLY A 1051 53.80 -3.71 39.25
N LYS A 1052 52.58 -3.17 39.20
CA LYS A 1052 52.02 -2.20 38.20
C LYS A 1052 50.48 -2.16 38.25
N GLY A 1053 49.88 -0.97 38.12
CA GLY A 1053 48.47 -0.83 37.71
C GLY A 1053 47.40 -0.52 38.76
N ARG A 1054 47.73 -0.39 40.06
CA ARG A 1054 46.71 -0.13 41.10
C ARG A 1054 46.37 1.37 41.23
N LYS A 1055 45.26 1.81 40.64
CA LYS A 1055 44.64 3.15 40.84
C LYS A 1055 43.26 3.08 41.53
N GLY A 1056 43.15 2.28 42.58
CA GLY A 1056 42.12 2.50 43.61
C GLY A 1056 42.35 3.84 44.33
N THR A 1057 41.32 4.33 45.02
CA THR A 1057 41.24 5.58 45.80
C THR A 1057 42.60 6.20 46.15
N GLU A 1058 43.01 7.27 45.44
CA GLU A 1058 44.34 7.87 45.59
C GLU A 1058 44.63 8.29 47.04
N ARG A 1059 45.36 7.43 47.76
CA ARG A 1059 45.94 7.70 49.08
C ARG A 1059 47.10 8.66 48.88
N VAL A 1060 46.95 9.90 49.34
CA VAL A 1060 48.02 10.92 49.27
C VAL A 1060 48.67 11.02 50.64
N THR A 1061 49.99 10.87 50.70
CA THR A 1061 50.75 11.13 51.92
C THR A 1061 51.18 12.59 51.94
N LEU A 1062 50.98 13.29 53.06
CA LEU A 1062 51.41 14.67 53.28
C LEU A 1062 52.19 14.77 54.60
N PRO A 1063 53.20 15.66 54.68
CA PRO A 1063 53.90 15.96 55.93
C PRO A 1063 52.96 16.73 56.88
N SER A 1064 53.18 16.56 58.18
CA SER A 1064 52.43 17.22 59.25
C SER A 1064 52.38 18.75 59.08
N SER A 1065 53.49 19.39 58.68
CA SER A 1065 53.57 20.85 58.47
C SER A 1065 52.72 21.42 57.33
N LEU A 1066 52.22 20.58 56.40
CA LEU A 1066 51.31 21.00 55.31
C LEU A 1066 49.83 20.72 55.60
N VAL A 1067 49.53 20.15 56.78
CA VAL A 1067 48.20 19.75 57.21
C VAL A 1067 47.80 20.46 58.50
N MET A 1068 48.65 20.44 59.53
CA MET A 1068 48.37 21.04 60.84
C MET A 1068 48.30 22.57 60.75
N ASN A 1069 47.23 23.15 61.31
CA ASN A 1069 46.97 24.60 61.33
C ASN A 1069 46.96 25.31 59.96
N GLU A 1070 46.80 24.56 58.85
CA GLU A 1070 46.67 25.12 57.51
C GLU A 1070 45.20 25.10 57.05
N PRO A 1071 44.71 26.11 56.30
CA PRO A 1071 43.32 26.14 55.85
C PRO A 1071 42.96 24.94 54.96
N PHE A 1072 41.76 24.37 55.13
CA PHE A 1072 41.27 23.25 54.32
C PHE A 1072 41.38 23.49 52.80
N SER A 1073 41.25 24.73 52.32
CA SER A 1073 41.45 25.10 50.90
C SER A 1073 42.86 24.79 50.38
N ARG A 1074 43.87 24.85 51.25
CA ARG A 1074 45.26 24.51 50.98
C ARG A 1074 45.53 23.02 51.12
N ILE A 1075 44.93 22.37 52.14
CA ILE A 1075 45.00 20.91 52.29
C ILE A 1075 44.39 20.22 51.06
N LEU A 1076 43.23 20.68 50.57
CA LEU A 1076 42.62 20.17 49.33
C LEU A 1076 43.51 20.38 48.10
N TYR A 1077 44.31 21.45 48.05
CA TYR A 1077 45.26 21.69 46.96
C TYR A 1077 46.46 20.73 47.03
N HIS A 1078 47.09 20.57 48.19
CA HIS A 1078 48.22 19.65 48.36
C HIS A 1078 47.79 18.17 48.27
N ALA A 1079 46.58 17.82 48.71
CA ALA A 1079 45.93 16.55 48.44
C ALA A 1079 45.48 16.38 46.96
N GLY A 1080 45.79 17.35 46.10
CA GLY A 1080 45.60 17.31 44.65
C GLY A 1080 44.15 17.35 44.17
N PHE A 1081 43.19 17.74 45.00
CA PHE A 1081 41.76 17.73 44.63
C PHE A 1081 41.37 18.87 43.68
N VAL A 1082 42.10 19.99 43.76
CA VAL A 1082 41.88 21.24 43.01
C VAL A 1082 43.20 21.71 42.41
N LYS A 1083 43.16 22.41 41.28
CA LYS A 1083 44.35 22.91 40.56
C LYS A 1083 44.94 24.18 41.19
N SER A 1084 44.21 24.85 42.09
CA SER A 1084 44.68 26.04 42.81
C SER A 1084 44.04 26.19 44.19
N LYS A 1085 44.73 26.87 45.11
CA LYS A 1085 44.21 27.20 46.46
C LYS A 1085 42.90 28.02 46.39
N SER A 1086 42.80 28.93 45.42
CA SER A 1086 41.60 29.73 45.13
C SER A 1086 40.40 28.90 44.65
N GLU A 1087 40.65 27.83 43.89
CA GLU A 1087 39.60 26.89 43.48
C GLU A 1087 39.09 26.08 44.69
N GLY A 1088 40.00 25.66 45.59
CA GLY A 1088 39.65 25.03 46.87
C GLY A 1088 38.78 25.92 47.75
N ALA A 1089 39.15 27.19 47.92
CA ALA A 1089 38.34 28.16 48.68
C ALA A 1089 36.95 28.38 48.04
N ARG A 1090 36.88 28.50 46.71
CA ARG A 1090 35.60 28.63 45.98
C ARG A 1090 34.71 27.39 46.11
N LEU A 1091 35.30 26.20 46.17
CA LEU A 1091 34.58 24.94 46.35
C LEU A 1091 34.00 24.83 47.77
N ILE A 1092 34.78 25.20 48.79
CA ILE A 1092 34.35 25.24 50.19
C ILE A 1092 33.22 26.26 50.38
N ALA A 1093 33.37 27.48 49.87
CA ALA A 1093 32.34 28.53 49.97
C ALA A 1093 31.01 28.15 49.30
N LYS A 1094 31.05 27.32 48.24
CA LYS A 1094 29.87 26.73 47.59
C LYS A 1094 29.31 25.49 48.31
N GLY A 1095 29.92 25.07 49.43
CA GLY A 1095 29.52 23.88 50.19
C GLY A 1095 29.83 22.56 49.49
N GLY A 1096 30.76 22.53 48.52
CA GLY A 1096 31.04 21.37 47.67
C GLY A 1096 32.02 20.34 48.26
N ALA A 1097 32.61 20.61 49.42
CA ALA A 1097 33.64 19.79 50.06
C ALA A 1097 33.27 19.46 51.51
N TYR A 1098 33.63 18.24 51.94
CA TYR A 1098 33.29 17.65 53.21
C TYR A 1098 34.50 16.94 53.83
N VAL A 1099 34.57 16.90 55.15
CA VAL A 1099 35.53 16.10 55.94
C VAL A 1099 34.77 15.12 56.83
N ALA A 1100 35.33 13.95 57.07
CA ALA A 1100 34.72 12.94 57.94
C ALA A 1100 35.02 13.23 59.42
N SER A 1101 34.04 13.02 60.30
CA SER A 1101 34.12 13.29 61.74
C SER A 1101 34.00 12.02 62.58
N PRO A 1102 34.87 11.81 63.59
CA PRO A 1102 34.72 10.74 64.57
C PRO A 1102 33.67 11.03 65.65
N LEU A 1103 33.22 12.29 65.81
CA LEU A 1103 32.30 12.70 66.86
C LEU A 1103 30.83 12.72 66.39
N PRO A 1104 29.88 12.11 67.13
CA PRO A 1104 28.45 12.35 66.93
C PRO A 1104 28.10 13.76 67.43
N ILE A 1105 27.70 14.64 66.52
CA ILE A 1105 27.49 16.06 66.84
C ILE A 1105 26.18 16.29 67.59
N VAL A 1106 26.27 16.90 68.78
CA VAL A 1106 25.14 17.62 69.39
C VAL A 1106 25.00 18.97 68.68
N LEU A 1107 24.11 19.04 67.69
CA LEU A 1107 23.69 20.32 67.11
C LEU A 1107 22.64 20.97 67.99
N THR A 1108 22.87 22.22 68.40
CA THR A 1108 21.83 23.06 68.99
C THR A 1108 20.76 23.38 67.95
N ASP A 1109 19.52 23.07 68.32
CA ASP A 1109 18.25 23.29 67.64
C ASP A 1109 17.93 22.46 66.37
N ARG A 1110 16.93 21.58 66.59
CA ARG A 1110 16.04 20.84 65.65
C ARG A 1110 16.54 19.51 65.06
N THR A 1111 15.82 18.46 65.50
CA THR A 1111 15.78 17.05 65.03
C THR A 1111 17.06 16.23 65.17
N VAL A 1112 17.09 15.43 66.24
CA VAL A 1112 18.10 14.39 66.50
C VAL A 1112 17.83 13.14 65.65
N SER A 1113 18.89 12.56 65.09
CA SER A 1113 18.91 11.17 64.65
C SER A 1113 20.19 10.53 65.21
N THR A 1114 20.02 9.53 66.08
CA THR A 1114 21.14 8.73 66.63
C THR A 1114 21.62 7.74 65.59
N THR A 1115 22.83 7.92 65.08
CA THR A 1115 23.56 6.90 64.30
C THR A 1115 24.16 5.85 65.22
N ALA A 1116 24.26 4.60 64.72
CA ALA A 1116 24.85 3.49 65.46
C ALA A 1116 26.38 3.62 65.57
N GLU A 1117 26.96 2.96 66.59
CA GLU A 1117 28.41 2.92 66.81
C GLU A 1117 29.14 2.37 65.56
N GLY A 1118 29.96 3.20 64.91
CA GLY A 1118 30.81 2.83 63.77
C GLY A 1118 30.57 3.59 62.45
N ASP A 1119 29.50 4.38 62.33
CA ASP A 1119 29.23 5.20 61.15
C ASP A 1119 29.95 6.57 61.21
N VAL A 1120 30.71 6.91 60.17
CA VAL A 1120 31.45 8.19 60.09
C VAL A 1120 30.61 9.25 59.38
N THR A 1121 30.36 10.37 60.06
CA THR A 1121 29.56 11.46 59.47
C THR A 1121 30.43 12.46 58.72
N PHE A 1122 30.08 12.75 57.46
CA PHE A 1122 30.77 13.75 56.63
C PHE A 1122 30.17 15.16 56.83
N ILE A 1123 30.91 16.04 57.48
CA ILE A 1123 30.56 17.44 57.75
C ILE A 1123 31.00 18.35 56.60
N GLN A 1124 30.21 19.37 56.28
CA GLN A 1124 30.53 20.34 55.24
C GLN A 1124 31.59 21.35 55.73
N LEU A 1125 32.65 21.56 54.93
CA LEU A 1125 33.80 22.39 55.31
C LEU A 1125 33.55 23.91 55.31
N LYS A 1126 32.31 24.35 55.08
CA LYS A 1126 31.98 25.75 54.77
C LYS A 1126 32.29 26.72 55.92
N ASP A 1127 32.04 26.27 57.15
CA ASP A 1127 32.09 27.09 58.36
C ASP A 1127 33.25 26.66 59.30
N GLN A 1128 34.22 25.89 58.77
CA GLN A 1128 35.35 25.30 59.51
C GLN A 1128 36.64 26.10 59.31
N THR A 1129 37.41 26.27 60.39
CA THR A 1129 38.66 27.06 60.43
C THR A 1129 39.91 26.18 60.30
N ALA A 1130 41.09 26.78 60.29
CA ALA A 1130 42.35 26.04 60.25
C ALA A 1130 42.68 25.32 61.58
N GLU A 1131 42.09 25.76 62.68
CA GLU A 1131 42.26 25.18 64.03
C GLU A 1131 41.45 23.88 64.20
N ASP A 1132 40.33 23.76 63.46
CA ASP A 1132 39.45 22.59 63.51
C ASP A 1132 40.05 21.34 62.83
N VAL A 1133 41.11 21.48 62.03
CA VAL A 1133 41.75 20.38 61.30
C VAL A 1133 42.15 19.23 62.23
N GLN A 1134 42.67 19.55 63.42
CA GLN A 1134 43.13 18.55 64.38
C GLN A 1134 41.99 17.66 64.93
N GLN A 1135 40.75 18.16 64.94
CA GLN A 1135 39.56 17.42 65.43
C GLN A 1135 39.09 16.34 64.46
N TYR A 1136 39.55 16.38 63.20
CA TYR A 1136 39.11 15.47 62.13
C TYR A 1136 40.15 14.40 61.75
N ILE A 1137 41.32 14.40 62.41
CA ILE A 1137 42.36 13.39 62.20
C ILE A 1137 41.95 12.10 62.91
N MET A 1138 41.90 10.99 62.16
CA MET A 1138 41.56 9.66 62.66
C MET A 1138 42.68 8.68 62.32
N ASN A 1139 43.42 8.22 63.33
CA ASN A 1139 44.56 7.29 63.20
C ASN A 1139 45.60 7.75 62.15
N ASP A 1140 46.01 9.02 62.22
CA ASP A 1140 46.89 9.69 61.25
C ASP A 1140 46.34 9.84 59.82
N TYR A 1141 45.03 9.68 59.62
CA TYR A 1141 44.37 9.92 58.33
C TYR A 1141 43.29 11.00 58.40
N LEU A 1142 43.20 11.81 57.34
CA LEU A 1142 42.08 12.71 57.03
C LEU A 1142 41.29 12.18 55.83
N TYR A 1143 39.98 12.11 55.96
CA TYR A 1143 39.09 11.59 54.93
C TYR A 1143 38.26 12.74 54.33
N PHE A 1144 38.55 13.10 53.08
CA PHE A 1144 37.88 14.18 52.38
C PHE A 1144 36.96 13.66 51.30
N ARG A 1145 35.76 14.26 51.18
CA ARG A 1145 34.79 13.98 50.11
C ARG A 1145 34.43 15.26 49.37
N ILE A 1146 34.49 15.24 48.04
CA ILE A 1146 34.02 16.33 47.17
C ILE A 1146 32.81 15.85 46.37
N GLY A 1147 31.73 16.64 46.43
CA GLY A 1147 30.43 16.25 45.87
C GLY A 1147 29.90 14.94 46.47
N LYS A 1148 29.25 14.12 45.65
CA LYS A 1148 28.58 12.88 46.09
C LYS A 1148 29.47 11.63 46.11
N TRP A 1149 30.60 11.63 45.39
CA TRP A 1149 31.31 10.38 45.08
C TRP A 1149 32.86 10.45 45.16
N LYS A 1150 33.47 11.64 45.17
CA LYS A 1150 34.92 11.77 45.05
C LYS A 1150 35.58 11.82 46.43
N VAL A 1151 35.94 10.66 46.97
CA VAL A 1151 36.68 10.52 48.23
C VAL A 1151 38.19 10.42 47.97
N ARG A 1152 39.01 11.02 48.83
CA ARG A 1152 40.43 10.66 49.00
C ARG A 1152 40.79 10.60 50.47
N ILE A 1153 41.81 9.80 50.76
CA ILE A 1153 42.37 9.61 52.08
C ILE A 1153 43.74 10.28 52.08
N VAL A 1154 43.96 11.21 53.01
CA VAL A 1154 45.23 11.88 53.23
C VAL A 1154 45.90 11.22 54.43
N LYS A 1155 47.04 10.57 54.23
CA LYS A 1155 47.88 10.08 55.34
C LYS A 1155 48.80 11.19 55.80
N ILE A 1156 48.76 11.49 57.09
CA ILE A 1156 49.70 12.39 57.74
C ILE A 1156 50.89 11.54 58.20
N ILE A 1157 52.11 12.00 57.93
CA ILE A 1157 53.33 11.44 58.52
C ILE A 1157 54.23 12.56 59.02
N ASP A 1158 55.17 12.22 59.89
CA ASP A 1158 56.18 13.14 60.36
C ASP A 1158 57.03 13.70 59.19
N ASP A 1159 57.44 14.96 59.32
CA ASP A 1159 58.16 15.70 58.29
C ASP A 1159 59.54 15.08 57.96
N ASP A 1160 60.24 14.52 58.95
CA ASP A 1160 61.53 13.84 58.73
C ASP A 1160 61.34 12.49 58.03
N ASP A 1161 60.26 11.78 58.33
CA ASP A 1161 59.91 10.53 57.66
C ASP A 1161 59.37 10.76 56.24
N PHE A 1162 58.73 11.91 55.99
CA PHE A 1162 58.36 12.35 54.64
C PHE A 1162 59.61 12.61 53.79
N LYS A 1163 60.60 13.33 54.35
CA LYS A 1163 61.89 13.59 53.69
C LYS A 1163 62.67 12.29 53.41
N LYS A 1164 62.78 11.37 54.38
CA LYS A 1164 63.45 10.06 54.20
C LYS A 1164 62.83 9.20 53.08
N ARG A 1165 61.52 9.34 52.84
CA ARG A 1165 60.80 8.58 51.80
C ARG A 1165 60.85 9.22 50.40
N GLY A 1166 61.44 10.41 50.26
CA GLY A 1166 61.62 11.08 48.96
C GLY A 1166 60.32 11.46 48.24
N LEU A 1167 59.22 11.64 48.97
CA LEU A 1167 57.90 11.91 48.40
C LEU A 1167 57.75 13.38 47.98
N THR A 1168 57.02 13.64 46.89
CA THR A 1168 56.81 14.99 46.35
C THR A 1168 55.34 15.41 46.38
N VAL A 1169 55.05 16.60 46.90
CA VAL A 1169 53.68 17.15 47.00
C VAL A 1169 53.32 18.00 45.77
N PRO A 1170 52.08 17.91 45.23
CA PRO A 1170 51.56 18.86 44.25
C PRO A 1170 51.74 20.32 44.70
N GLY A 1171 52.44 21.10 43.88
CA GLY A 1171 52.72 22.52 44.12
C GLY A 1171 54.15 22.86 44.56
N GLY A 1172 55.02 21.87 44.76
CA GLY A 1172 56.49 22.10 44.82
C GLY A 1172 57.02 22.92 45.99
N THR A 1173 56.24 23.08 47.07
CA THR A 1173 56.71 23.73 48.30
C THR A 1173 57.34 22.70 49.23
N GLU A 1174 58.63 22.87 49.54
CA GLU A 1174 59.32 22.09 50.57
C GLU A 1174 58.67 22.28 51.96
N PRO A 1175 58.75 21.29 52.87
CA PRO A 1175 58.30 21.46 54.25
C PRO A 1175 59.08 22.58 54.94
N LYS A 1176 58.39 23.43 55.71
CA LYS A 1176 59.07 24.43 56.54
C LYS A 1176 59.84 23.72 57.66
N GLU A 1177 61.09 24.10 57.87
CA GLU A 1177 61.85 23.66 59.04
C GLU A 1177 61.15 24.10 60.33
N ALA A 1178 61.14 23.21 61.32
CA ALA A 1178 60.59 23.51 62.64
C ALA A 1178 61.47 24.54 63.36
N PRO A 1179 60.89 25.46 64.16
CA PRO A 1179 61.69 26.36 64.99
C PRO A 1179 62.43 25.57 66.07
N GLU A 1180 63.73 25.82 66.22
CA GLU A 1180 64.53 25.24 67.31
C GLU A 1180 63.94 25.60 68.68
N PRO A 1181 63.99 24.68 69.67
CA PRO A 1181 63.57 24.97 71.03
C PRO A 1181 64.58 25.92 71.70
N THR A 1182 64.19 27.18 71.90
CA THR A 1182 64.93 28.11 72.76
C THR A 1182 64.83 27.66 74.21
N HIS A 1183 65.99 27.48 74.85
CA HIS A 1183 66.16 27.17 76.28
C HIS A 1183 65.62 28.25 77.21
#